data_AF-A0A6N6L666-F1
#
_entry.id   AF-A0A6N6L666-F1
#
_cell.length_a   1.000
_cell.length_b   1.000
_cell.length_c   1.000
_cell.angle_alpha   90.00
_cell.angle_beta   90.00
_cell.angle_gamma   90.00
#
_symmetry.space_group_name_H-M   'P 1'
#
loop_
_entity.id
_entity.type
_entity.pdbx_description
1 polymer ?
#
loop_
_entity_poly.entity_id
_entity_poly.type
_entity_poly.pdbx_seq_one_letter_code
_entity_poly.pdbx_strand_id
1 'polypeptide(L)'
;MTTRLIKLFLVIVLVTLACATPPIFDPNYNPNATATENSPGQPDVPTLPPVPTPTATPLPEARIEEGDEALFYGDYERALREYQFALDNAAGAEEQAIALLGLGRTQFEQGNYGLALDLLGQLVNNFPESQHRASAFFLMGMTYDALDRYAEAAPAYQQYLDLRPGILDAYAQERRGDTLVAAGLYGDALIAYQGALNTGGIRDPLNTTVKIGNTYALAGDFNAAAAAYQDVYNRTGNDFVKAQMALYLGQAYTALGLTDAANTAYLDAVENYPLSYDSYTALVELVNAEVPVSELDRGLVDYFAGQYTVAIAAFDRYLEANPEHADTAHYYKGLSLLNLGDAAGAIAEFDEQINTHPFGDLWANAYDEKGFAQWVYLGQPAAAAQTYLEFVALNPGHGAAPDYLFIAGRMTERSGDLAGAADIWDRIFIEYPASEWAYEGLFQAGIVHYRLGNYVNALSSFQDAVAFAPDLYLQAQSQFWIGKTHQTLGDGDASQQAWVLASAIDPTGYYSERSRDLLNGRSGFLLPANYDLTFDAEAEKIIAEDWLRTTFNLPPETDLNGPGPLAGDGRLIRGTELWNLGLFDDARIEFESLRQEVAFDAANSYRLANYMIDLGLYRPGITAARQVLNLAGLDDAGTLTAPAYFNHLRFGVYFEELILPTASENNIHPLILLSVMRQESLFEGFARSSAGARGLMQIIPSTGASVAARMNWPLNYTDEDLYRPQVSVRLGGNYLASQAEFFGGDMYVALAAYNGGPGNADAWNTLAGGDQDLFLEIVRFAETRNYIRGIYEIYTIYRNIYGMDGG
;
A
#
# COMPACT_ATOMS: atom_id res chain seq x y z
N MET A 1 4.14 -6.49 21.20
CA MET A 1 3.31 -7.30 20.27
C MET A 1 2.92 -6.55 18.98
N THR A 2 3.58 -5.44 18.65
CA THR A 2 3.46 -4.72 17.36
C THR A 2 4.00 -5.49 16.15
N THR A 3 4.58 -6.68 16.35
CA THR A 3 5.13 -7.56 15.32
C THR A 3 4.12 -8.55 14.70
N ARG A 4 2.87 -8.62 15.20
CA ARG A 4 1.89 -9.66 14.80
C ARG A 4 1.10 -9.37 13.50
N LEU A 5 1.13 -8.14 12.98
CA LEU A 5 0.57 -7.83 11.65
C LEU A 5 1.49 -8.26 10.48
N ILE A 6 2.79 -8.46 10.75
CA ILE A 6 3.77 -8.82 9.72
C ILE A 6 3.80 -10.34 9.44
N LYS A 7 3.46 -11.18 10.44
CA LYS A 7 3.45 -12.65 10.24
C LYS A 7 2.33 -13.16 9.33
N LEU A 8 1.24 -12.41 9.16
CA LEU A 8 0.21 -12.76 8.17
C LEU A 8 0.70 -12.59 6.73
N PHE A 9 1.75 -11.78 6.53
CA PHE A 9 2.32 -11.47 5.22
C PHE A 9 3.41 -12.47 4.76
N LEU A 10 4.00 -13.23 5.69
CA LEU A 10 5.15 -14.11 5.38
C LEU A 10 4.79 -15.58 5.16
N VAL A 11 3.52 -15.99 5.32
CA VAL A 11 3.03 -17.35 5.01
C VAL A 11 2.07 -17.32 3.81
N ILE A 12 2.38 -16.51 2.80
CA ILE A 12 1.82 -16.68 1.44
C ILE A 12 2.93 -17.16 0.53
N VAL A 13 3.41 -18.39 0.75
CA VAL A 13 3.94 -19.27 -0.30
C VAL A 13 3.70 -20.72 0.11
N LEU A 14 2.94 -21.44 -0.74
CA LEU A 14 2.80 -22.91 -0.83
C LEU A 14 2.01 -23.66 0.26
N VAL A 15 0.68 -23.60 0.16
CA VAL A 15 -0.12 -24.84 0.14
C VAL A 15 -0.80 -24.94 -1.22
N THR A 16 -0.07 -25.45 -2.21
CA THR A 16 -0.63 -26.04 -3.43
C THR A 16 -0.75 -27.54 -3.22
N LEU A 17 -1.95 -28.04 -2.92
CA LEU A 17 -2.39 -29.41 -3.22
C LEU A 17 -3.93 -29.33 -3.38
N ALA A 18 -4.43 -29.04 -4.58
CA ALA A 18 -4.72 -29.99 -5.66
C ALA A 18 -6.17 -30.50 -5.62
N CYS A 19 -6.95 -30.11 -6.63
CA CYS A 19 -7.76 -31.05 -7.40
C CYS A 19 -7.80 -30.56 -8.85
N ALA A 20 -7.32 -31.40 -9.76
CA ALA A 20 -7.51 -31.24 -11.18
C ALA A 20 -9.02 -31.19 -11.48
N THR A 21 -9.54 -30.00 -11.72
CA THR A 21 -10.79 -29.83 -12.47
C THR A 21 -10.42 -29.75 -13.95
N PRO A 22 -11.13 -30.46 -14.84
CA PRO A 22 -10.90 -30.29 -16.27
C PRO A 22 -11.27 -28.85 -16.67
N PRO A 23 -10.71 -28.31 -17.76
CA PRO A 23 -11.20 -27.05 -18.30
C PRO A 23 -12.64 -27.27 -18.75
N ILE A 24 -13.61 -26.76 -17.99
CA ILE A 24 -15.00 -26.72 -18.43
C ILE A 24 -15.24 -25.30 -18.91
N PHE A 25 -14.86 -25.01 -20.16
CA PHE A 25 -15.58 -24.07 -21.01
C PHE A 25 -15.40 -24.47 -22.48
N ASP A 26 -16.54 -24.63 -23.14
CA ASP A 26 -16.70 -25.04 -24.54
C ASP A 26 -16.21 -23.91 -25.47
N PRO A 27 -15.20 -24.16 -26.34
CA PRO A 27 -14.71 -23.15 -27.28
C PRO A 27 -15.65 -22.84 -28.44
N ASN A 28 -16.89 -23.36 -28.47
CA ASN A 28 -17.87 -23.14 -29.54
C ASN A 28 -19.25 -22.61 -29.07
N TYR A 29 -19.32 -21.79 -28.03
CA TYR A 29 -20.58 -21.13 -27.70
C TYR A 29 -20.88 -19.95 -28.66
N ASN A 30 -21.78 -20.21 -29.61
CA ASN A 30 -22.30 -19.26 -30.60
C ASN A 30 -23.69 -18.77 -30.15
N PRO A 31 -23.89 -17.48 -29.82
CA PRO A 31 -25.21 -16.98 -29.46
C PRO A 31 -25.97 -16.62 -30.74
N ASN A 32 -26.69 -17.59 -31.31
CA ASN A 32 -27.71 -17.31 -32.30
C ASN A 32 -28.93 -18.22 -32.11
N ALA A 33 -29.98 -17.66 -31.49
CA ALA A 33 -31.35 -18.10 -31.69
C ALA A 33 -32.33 -16.97 -31.33
N THR A 34 -32.79 -16.29 -32.39
CA THR A 34 -34.20 -15.96 -32.70
C THR A 34 -35.12 -15.45 -31.59
N ALA A 35 -35.48 -14.16 -31.69
CA ALA A 35 -36.79 -13.66 -31.30
C ALA A 35 -37.47 -13.00 -32.52
N THR A 36 -38.72 -13.37 -32.71
CA THR A 36 -39.61 -13.10 -33.84
C THR A 36 -40.03 -11.63 -33.98
N GLU A 37 -40.18 -11.23 -35.23
CA GLU A 37 -40.66 -9.94 -35.75
C GLU A 37 -42.07 -9.54 -35.25
N ASN A 38 -42.25 -8.24 -35.00
CA ASN A 38 -43.45 -7.50 -35.36
C ASN A 38 -43.05 -6.12 -35.94
N SER A 39 -43.75 -5.73 -37.01
CA SER A 39 -43.40 -4.73 -38.03
C SER A 39 -43.89 -3.29 -37.68
N PRO A 40 -43.69 -2.24 -38.52
CA PRO A 40 -42.90 -1.06 -38.14
C PRO A 40 -43.70 0.25 -38.04
N GLY A 41 -43.26 1.16 -37.17
CA GLY A 41 -43.57 2.60 -37.22
C GLY A 41 -42.41 3.37 -37.86
N GLN A 42 -42.72 4.36 -38.70
CA GLN A 42 -41.81 5.15 -39.54
C GLN A 42 -40.49 5.58 -38.84
N PRO A 43 -39.35 5.56 -39.58
CA PRO A 43 -38.09 6.11 -39.08
C PRO A 43 -38.15 7.64 -39.04
N ASP A 44 -37.86 8.20 -37.87
CA ASP A 44 -37.41 9.58 -37.78
C ASP A 44 -36.09 9.71 -38.55
N VAL A 45 -36.04 10.69 -39.44
CA VAL A 45 -34.86 11.04 -40.22
C VAL A 45 -33.77 11.46 -39.22
N PRO A 46 -32.60 10.79 -39.18
CA PRO A 46 -31.50 11.25 -38.34
C PRO A 46 -31.06 12.63 -38.86
N THR A 47 -31.26 13.66 -38.05
CA THR A 47 -30.54 14.92 -38.22
C THR A 47 -29.06 14.61 -38.05
N LEU A 48 -28.30 14.79 -39.13
CA LEU A 48 -26.84 14.70 -39.12
C LEU A 48 -26.30 15.54 -37.94
N PRO A 49 -25.41 15.01 -37.11
CA PRO A 49 -24.71 15.84 -36.13
C PRO A 49 -24.01 16.98 -36.88
N PRO A 50 -23.95 18.19 -36.29
CA PRO A 50 -23.21 19.29 -36.90
C PRO A 50 -21.78 18.81 -37.17
N VAL A 51 -21.32 18.99 -38.42
CA VAL A 51 -19.91 18.80 -38.78
C VAL A 51 -19.11 19.66 -37.80
N PRO A 52 -18.14 19.10 -37.04
CA PRO A 52 -17.33 19.90 -36.16
C PRO A 52 -16.66 20.99 -36.99
N THR A 53 -16.93 22.24 -36.65
CA THR A 53 -16.09 23.35 -37.11
C THR A 53 -14.67 22.99 -36.69
N PRO A 54 -13.65 23.04 -37.58
CA PRO A 54 -12.29 22.74 -37.18
C PRO A 54 -11.91 23.65 -36.01
N THR A 55 -11.80 23.07 -34.82
CA THR A 55 -11.25 23.76 -33.65
C THR A 55 -9.90 24.31 -34.07
N ALA A 56 -9.64 25.60 -33.78
CA ALA A 56 -8.36 26.20 -34.08
C ALA A 56 -7.25 25.30 -33.53
N THR A 57 -6.26 24.98 -34.36
CA THR A 57 -5.12 24.17 -33.92
C THR A 57 -4.52 24.80 -32.66
N PRO A 58 -4.40 24.05 -31.54
CA PRO A 58 -3.85 24.58 -30.29
C PRO A 58 -2.47 25.21 -30.50
N LEU A 59 -2.17 26.26 -29.75
CA LEU A 59 -0.85 26.91 -29.75
C LEU A 59 0.23 25.95 -29.20
N PRO A 60 1.51 26.12 -29.57
CA PRO A 60 2.60 25.24 -29.12
C PRO A 60 2.70 25.07 -27.59
N GLU A 61 2.43 26.11 -26.80
CA GLU A 61 2.42 26.04 -25.32
C GLU A 61 1.36 25.06 -24.78
N ALA A 62 0.13 25.12 -25.28
CA ALA A 62 -0.94 24.19 -24.90
C ALA A 62 -0.61 22.74 -25.28
N ARG A 63 0.17 22.53 -26.36
CA ARG A 63 0.62 21.20 -26.77
C ARG A 63 1.73 20.63 -25.89
N ILE A 64 2.56 21.49 -25.30
CA ILE A 64 3.55 21.06 -24.30
C ILE A 64 2.82 20.57 -23.05
N GLU A 65 1.79 21.29 -22.59
CA GLU A 65 0.97 20.88 -21.43
C GLU A 65 0.25 19.55 -21.69
N GLU A 66 -0.37 19.38 -22.87
CA GLU A 66 -0.98 18.10 -23.28
C GLU A 66 0.06 16.96 -23.35
N GLY A 67 1.30 17.27 -23.74
CA GLY A 67 2.42 16.33 -23.75
C GLY A 67 2.87 15.94 -22.35
N ASP A 68 2.97 16.90 -21.44
CA ASP A 68 3.33 16.70 -20.03
C ASP A 68 2.29 15.83 -19.31
N GLU A 69 1.01 16.09 -19.53
CA GLU A 69 -0.09 15.27 -19.01
C GLU A 69 -0.02 13.84 -19.55
N ALA A 70 0.14 13.67 -20.87
CA ALA A 70 0.25 12.36 -21.49
C ALA A 70 1.46 11.57 -20.95
N LEU A 71 2.60 12.24 -20.77
CA LEU A 71 3.80 11.65 -20.18
C LEU A 71 3.56 11.24 -18.72
N PHE A 72 2.89 12.08 -17.93
CA PHE A 72 2.49 11.79 -16.56
C PHE A 72 1.55 10.57 -16.47
N TYR A 73 0.62 10.43 -17.42
CA TYR A 73 -0.26 9.26 -17.51
C TYR A 73 0.44 8.00 -18.03
N GLY A 74 1.67 8.12 -18.53
CA GLY A 74 2.40 7.04 -19.18
C GLY A 74 1.85 6.69 -20.57
N ASP A 75 1.10 7.60 -21.21
CA ASP A 75 0.71 7.52 -22.62
C ASP A 75 1.82 8.12 -23.49
N TYR A 76 2.90 7.35 -23.62
CA TYR A 76 4.09 7.79 -24.33
C TYR A 76 3.83 8.07 -25.82
N GLU A 77 2.87 7.38 -26.45
CA GLU A 77 2.52 7.64 -27.84
C GLU A 77 1.86 9.00 -28.02
N ARG A 78 0.94 9.39 -27.13
CA ARG A 78 0.36 10.74 -27.12
C ARG A 78 1.42 11.78 -26.79
N ALA A 79 2.22 11.57 -25.75
CA ALA A 79 3.28 12.51 -25.36
C ALA A 79 4.24 12.83 -26.52
N LEU A 80 4.75 11.81 -27.21
CA LEU A 80 5.63 12.01 -28.38
C LEU A 80 4.96 12.82 -29.50
N ARG A 81 3.67 12.56 -29.77
CA ARG A 81 2.94 13.30 -30.82
C ARG A 81 2.79 14.78 -30.45
N GLU A 82 2.41 15.08 -29.22
CA GLU A 82 2.16 16.46 -28.80
C GLU A 82 3.47 17.27 -28.72
N TYR A 83 4.54 16.70 -28.14
CA TYR A 83 5.83 17.40 -28.12
C TYR A 83 6.45 17.54 -29.51
N GLN A 84 6.31 16.56 -30.41
CA GLN A 84 6.80 16.69 -31.78
C GLN A 84 6.04 17.80 -32.52
N PHE A 85 4.72 17.87 -32.33
CA PHE A 85 3.93 18.95 -32.91
C PHE A 85 4.37 20.31 -32.36
N ALA A 86 4.59 20.44 -31.05
CA ALA A 86 5.08 21.65 -30.43
C ALA A 86 6.45 22.06 -30.99
N LEU A 87 7.37 21.11 -31.16
CA LEU A 87 8.70 21.35 -31.74
C LEU A 87 8.61 21.87 -33.18
N ASP A 88 7.77 21.26 -34.02
CA ASP A 88 7.61 21.62 -35.43
C ASP A 88 6.97 23.01 -35.64
N ASN A 89 6.20 23.48 -34.66
CA ASN A 89 5.41 24.71 -34.73
C ASN A 89 5.84 25.79 -33.73
N ALA A 90 6.94 25.58 -33.01
CA ALA A 90 7.43 26.49 -31.99
C ALA A 90 7.70 27.91 -32.54
N ALA A 91 7.24 28.92 -31.81
CA ALA A 91 7.44 30.33 -32.11
C ALA A 91 8.82 30.85 -31.65
N GLY A 92 9.50 30.15 -30.73
CA GLY A 92 10.76 30.60 -30.15
C GLY A 92 11.67 29.49 -29.63
N ALA A 93 12.88 29.87 -29.24
CA ALA A 93 13.94 28.97 -28.80
C ALA A 93 13.58 28.19 -27.51
N GLU A 94 12.88 28.81 -26.55
CA GLU A 94 12.48 28.12 -25.32
C GLU A 94 11.42 27.04 -25.56
N GLU A 95 10.43 27.33 -26.43
CA GLU A 95 9.43 26.34 -26.83
C GLU A 95 10.06 25.14 -27.54
N GLN A 96 11.07 25.38 -28.39
CA GLN A 96 11.84 24.30 -29.00
C GLN A 96 12.63 23.49 -27.96
N ALA A 97 13.26 24.18 -27.00
CA ALA A 97 14.03 23.53 -25.95
C ALA A 97 13.16 22.66 -25.04
N ILE A 98 12.02 23.16 -24.55
CA ILE A 98 11.12 22.38 -23.69
C ILE A 98 10.47 21.21 -24.45
N ALA A 99 10.12 21.38 -25.72
CA ALA A 99 9.62 20.28 -26.55
C ALA A 99 10.69 19.18 -26.74
N LEU A 100 11.95 19.55 -26.97
CA LEU A 100 13.07 18.59 -27.02
C LEU A 100 13.31 17.90 -25.66
N LEU A 101 13.14 18.61 -24.56
CA LEU A 101 13.23 18.03 -23.21
C LEU A 101 12.14 16.98 -23.01
N GLY A 102 10.89 17.31 -23.34
CA GLY A 102 9.73 16.41 -23.25
C GLY A 102 9.89 15.17 -24.13
N LEU A 103 10.32 15.34 -25.39
CA LEU A 103 10.65 14.22 -26.29
C LEU A 103 11.77 13.35 -25.70
N GLY A 104 12.87 13.97 -25.25
CA GLY A 104 14.01 13.26 -24.68
C GLY A 104 13.63 12.45 -23.43
N ARG A 105 12.84 13.04 -22.53
CA ARG A 105 12.32 12.38 -21.33
C ARG A 105 11.38 11.24 -21.69
N THR A 106 10.46 11.45 -22.63
CA THR A 106 9.53 10.39 -23.08
C THR A 106 10.29 9.18 -23.64
N GLN A 107 11.35 9.42 -24.43
CA GLN A 107 12.20 8.35 -24.95
C GLN A 107 13.02 7.66 -23.85
N PHE A 108 13.47 8.38 -22.82
CA PHE A 108 14.11 7.79 -21.65
C PHE A 108 13.15 6.84 -20.90
N GLU A 109 11.91 7.25 -20.65
CA GLU A 109 10.90 6.42 -19.99
C GLU A 109 10.54 5.16 -20.80
N GLN A 110 10.61 5.24 -22.13
CA GLN A 110 10.41 4.09 -23.03
C GLN A 110 11.64 3.15 -23.10
N GLY A 111 12.76 3.48 -22.45
CA GLY A 111 14.01 2.74 -22.57
C GLY A 111 14.78 2.97 -23.88
N ASN A 112 14.34 3.93 -24.70
CA ASN A 112 14.97 4.30 -25.97
C ASN A 112 16.14 5.28 -25.74
N TYR A 113 17.10 4.88 -24.90
CA TYR A 113 18.14 5.76 -24.38
C TYR A 113 19.01 6.44 -25.45
N GLY A 114 19.26 5.79 -26.59
CA GLY A 114 20.00 6.39 -27.70
C GLY A 114 19.28 7.61 -28.28
N LEU A 115 17.98 7.48 -28.56
CA LEU A 115 17.17 8.58 -29.09
C LEU A 115 16.97 9.69 -28.04
N ALA A 116 16.81 9.31 -26.77
CA ALA A 116 16.78 10.28 -25.67
C ALA A 116 18.04 11.17 -25.66
N LEU A 117 19.24 10.57 -25.75
CA LEU A 117 20.49 11.32 -25.82
C LEU A 117 20.61 12.21 -27.05
N ASP A 118 20.14 11.76 -28.22
CA ASP A 118 20.17 12.57 -29.44
C ASP A 118 19.28 13.82 -29.31
N LEU A 119 18.10 13.69 -28.71
CA LEU A 119 17.17 14.81 -28.47
C LEU A 119 17.67 15.76 -27.40
N LEU A 120 18.12 15.25 -26.26
CA LEU A 120 18.71 16.05 -25.18
C LEU A 120 20.01 16.74 -25.66
N GLY A 121 20.79 16.05 -26.50
CA GLY A 121 21.97 16.60 -27.17
C GLY A 121 21.64 17.78 -28.08
N GLN A 122 20.55 17.72 -28.84
CA GLN A 122 20.06 18.86 -29.64
C GLN A 122 19.71 20.04 -28.74
N LEU A 123 19.04 19.81 -27.61
CA LEU A 123 18.70 20.85 -26.65
C LEU A 123 19.96 21.58 -26.15
N VAL A 124 20.91 20.83 -25.57
CA VAL A 124 22.08 21.44 -24.90
C VAL A 124 23.04 22.11 -25.86
N ASN A 125 23.08 21.70 -27.14
CA ASN A 125 23.98 22.25 -28.16
C ASN A 125 23.37 23.42 -28.93
N ASN A 126 22.08 23.37 -29.26
CA ASN A 126 21.44 24.39 -30.09
C ASN A 126 20.85 25.54 -29.27
N PHE A 127 20.55 25.29 -27.99
CA PHE A 127 19.91 26.28 -27.10
C PHE A 127 20.73 26.49 -25.81
N PRO A 128 21.97 27.01 -25.91
CA PRO A 128 22.88 27.14 -24.77
C PRO A 128 22.40 28.08 -23.66
N GLU A 129 21.50 29.02 -23.99
CA GLU A 129 20.92 30.00 -23.07
C GLU A 129 19.59 29.54 -22.46
N SER A 130 19.06 28.37 -22.84
CA SER A 130 17.76 27.91 -22.35
C SER A 130 17.81 27.55 -20.87
N GLN A 131 16.75 27.94 -20.15
CA GLN A 131 16.57 27.57 -18.74
C GLN A 131 16.43 26.05 -18.53
N HIS A 132 16.04 25.31 -19.57
CA HIS A 132 15.85 23.86 -19.54
C HIS A 132 17.15 23.07 -19.74
N ARG A 133 18.26 23.76 -20.05
CA ARG A 133 19.55 23.14 -20.32
C ARG A 133 20.12 22.35 -19.14
N ALA A 134 19.93 22.85 -17.91
CA ALA A 134 20.35 22.14 -16.71
C ALA A 134 19.61 20.80 -16.59
N SER A 135 18.27 20.81 -16.67
CA SER A 135 17.44 19.61 -16.58
C SER A 135 17.78 18.59 -17.67
N ALA A 136 18.13 19.05 -18.88
CA ALA A 136 18.61 18.18 -19.94
C ALA A 136 19.91 17.47 -19.57
N PHE A 137 20.89 18.16 -18.96
CA PHE A 137 22.12 17.52 -18.48
C PHE A 137 21.87 16.50 -17.36
N PHE A 138 20.92 16.78 -16.45
CA PHE A 138 20.56 15.81 -15.41
C PHE A 138 19.97 14.53 -16.02
N LEU A 139 19.02 14.67 -16.96
CA LEU A 139 18.43 13.54 -17.68
C LEU A 139 19.47 12.81 -18.54
N MET A 140 20.41 13.53 -19.17
CA MET A 140 21.53 12.89 -19.87
C MET A 140 22.39 12.07 -18.91
N GLY A 141 22.67 12.56 -17.70
CA GLY A 141 23.35 11.80 -16.65
C GLY A 141 22.64 10.49 -16.34
N MET A 142 21.33 10.56 -16.08
CA MET A 142 20.50 9.37 -15.84
C MET A 142 20.49 8.40 -17.04
N THR A 143 20.43 8.95 -18.26
CA THR A 143 20.41 8.17 -19.49
C THR A 143 21.75 7.48 -19.75
N TYR A 144 22.87 8.16 -19.44
CA TYR A 144 24.20 7.57 -19.53
C TYR A 144 24.40 6.47 -18.47
N ASP A 145 23.94 6.67 -17.23
CA ASP A 145 23.97 5.62 -16.20
C ASP A 145 23.19 4.38 -16.64
N ALA A 146 22.00 4.55 -17.23
CA ALA A 146 21.20 3.44 -17.76
C ALA A 146 21.86 2.69 -18.93
N LEU A 147 22.88 3.30 -19.57
CA LEU A 147 23.69 2.71 -20.63
C LEU A 147 25.08 2.23 -20.13
N ASP A 148 25.34 2.28 -18.82
CA ASP A 148 26.64 2.03 -18.20
C ASP A 148 27.78 2.92 -18.75
N ARG A 149 27.44 4.12 -19.25
CA ARG A 149 28.36 5.12 -19.83
C ARG A 149 28.83 6.11 -18.77
N TYR A 150 29.48 5.59 -17.74
CA TYR A 150 29.80 6.35 -16.54
C TYR A 150 30.78 7.52 -16.78
N ALA A 151 31.66 7.40 -17.78
CA ALA A 151 32.60 8.45 -18.17
C ALA A 151 31.89 9.72 -18.70
N GLU A 152 30.69 9.57 -19.26
CA GLU A 152 29.84 10.66 -19.72
C GLU A 152 28.80 11.09 -18.67
N ALA A 153 28.29 10.15 -17.88
CA ALA A 153 27.28 10.42 -16.85
C ALA A 153 27.77 11.41 -15.77
N ALA A 154 28.95 11.15 -15.18
CA ALA A 154 29.46 11.97 -14.08
C ALA A 154 29.71 13.44 -14.48
N PRO A 155 30.30 13.73 -15.65
CA PRO A 155 30.37 15.09 -16.18
C PRO A 155 29.01 15.73 -16.46
N ALA A 156 28.00 14.96 -16.91
CA ALA A 156 26.65 15.49 -17.14
C ALA A 156 26.01 15.97 -15.83
N TYR A 157 26.12 15.20 -14.73
CA TYR A 157 25.69 15.66 -13.41
C TYR A 157 26.48 16.89 -12.93
N GLN A 158 27.78 16.97 -13.24
CA GLN A 158 28.55 18.18 -12.94
C GLN A 158 28.04 19.40 -13.72
N GLN A 159 27.66 19.24 -15.00
CA GLN A 159 27.07 20.34 -15.77
C GLN A 159 25.75 20.83 -15.17
N TYR A 160 24.92 19.92 -14.64
CA TYR A 160 23.73 20.34 -13.88
C TYR A 160 24.11 21.21 -12.68
N LEU A 161 25.06 20.76 -11.86
CA LEU A 161 25.53 21.48 -10.68
C LEU A 161 26.11 22.86 -11.02
N ASP A 162 26.83 22.97 -12.12
CA ASP A 162 27.44 24.22 -12.58
C ASP A 162 26.39 25.22 -13.08
N LEU A 163 25.36 24.73 -13.77
CA LEU A 163 24.29 25.57 -14.33
C LEU A 163 23.22 25.93 -13.31
N ARG A 164 22.99 25.08 -12.31
CA ARG A 164 21.88 25.21 -11.36
C ARG A 164 22.29 24.90 -9.91
N PRO A 165 23.26 25.64 -9.36
CA PRO A 165 23.76 25.40 -8.01
C PRO A 165 22.73 25.73 -6.94
N GLY A 166 22.77 24.98 -5.83
CA GLY A 166 21.95 25.17 -4.64
C GLY A 166 20.53 24.59 -4.73
N ILE A 167 20.17 23.92 -5.84
CA ILE A 167 18.84 23.33 -6.00
C ILE A 167 18.90 21.85 -5.66
N LEU A 168 19.37 20.99 -6.58
CA LEU A 168 19.46 19.54 -6.36
C LEU A 168 20.87 19.07 -6.01
N ASP A 169 21.70 19.90 -5.39
CA ASP A 169 23.12 19.61 -5.21
C ASP A 169 23.36 18.27 -4.49
N ALA A 170 22.62 17.99 -3.42
CA ALA A 170 22.72 16.72 -2.71
C ALA A 170 22.37 15.52 -3.60
N TYR A 171 21.28 15.61 -4.37
CA TYR A 171 20.82 14.53 -5.26
C TYR A 171 21.78 14.32 -6.44
N ALA A 172 22.22 15.40 -7.08
CA ALA A 172 23.14 15.35 -8.21
C ALA A 172 24.53 14.85 -7.77
N GLN A 173 25.02 15.29 -6.61
CA GLN A 173 26.30 14.81 -6.07
C GLN A 173 26.23 13.34 -5.64
N GLU A 174 25.13 12.90 -5.05
CA GLU A 174 24.97 11.49 -4.68
C GLU A 174 24.92 10.59 -5.92
N ARG A 175 24.12 10.94 -6.94
CA ARG A 175 24.07 10.22 -8.22
C ARG A 175 25.42 10.22 -8.92
N ARG A 176 26.10 11.38 -8.97
CA ARG A 176 27.46 11.49 -9.50
C ARG A 176 28.44 10.61 -8.73
N GLY A 177 28.32 10.53 -7.41
CA GLY A 177 29.12 9.63 -6.58
C GLY A 177 28.89 8.16 -6.95
N ASP A 178 27.63 7.74 -7.06
CA ASP A 178 27.25 6.38 -7.46
C ASP A 178 27.82 6.03 -8.85
N THR A 179 27.67 6.92 -9.83
CA THR A 179 28.28 6.80 -11.16
C THR A 179 29.80 6.63 -11.10
N LEU A 180 30.48 7.43 -10.27
CA LEU A 180 31.94 7.39 -10.16
C LEU A 180 32.43 6.12 -9.47
N VAL A 181 31.69 5.59 -8.51
CA VAL A 181 31.96 4.25 -7.93
C VAL A 181 31.85 3.19 -9.01
N ALA A 182 30.78 3.21 -9.82
CA ALA A 182 30.59 2.27 -10.92
C ALA A 182 31.70 2.38 -11.99
N ALA A 183 32.26 3.58 -12.20
CA ALA A 183 33.42 3.82 -13.06
C ALA A 183 34.77 3.37 -12.45
N GLY A 184 34.82 2.96 -11.18
CA GLY A 184 36.05 2.66 -10.45
C GLY A 184 36.88 3.90 -10.04
N LEU A 185 36.28 5.10 -10.11
CA LEU A 185 36.90 6.38 -9.78
C LEU A 185 36.63 6.79 -8.33
N TYR A 186 37.10 5.96 -7.39
CA TYR A 186 36.72 6.06 -5.97
C TYR A 186 37.10 7.38 -5.30
N GLY A 187 38.23 7.99 -5.65
CA GLY A 187 38.65 9.28 -5.09
C GLY A 187 37.67 10.41 -5.43
N ASP A 188 37.21 10.45 -6.69
CA ASP A 188 36.24 11.45 -7.14
C ASP A 188 34.85 11.16 -6.58
N ALA A 189 34.49 9.88 -6.42
CA ALA A 189 33.24 9.48 -5.78
C ALA A 189 33.16 9.96 -4.33
N LEU A 190 34.24 9.80 -3.55
CA LEU A 190 34.32 10.29 -2.17
C LEU A 190 34.15 11.81 -2.08
N ILE A 191 34.73 12.56 -3.03
CA ILE A 191 34.53 14.02 -3.12
C ILE A 191 33.05 14.34 -3.39
N ALA A 192 32.40 13.59 -4.29
CA ALA A 192 31.00 13.78 -4.61
C ALA A 192 30.09 13.50 -3.40
N TYR A 193 30.24 12.35 -2.73
CA TYR A 193 29.48 12.02 -1.54
C TYR A 193 29.71 13.00 -0.39
N GLN A 194 30.94 13.47 -0.20
CA GLN A 194 31.22 14.52 0.78
C GLN A 194 30.54 15.85 0.39
N GLY A 195 30.49 16.16 -0.91
CA GLY A 195 29.71 17.28 -1.44
C GLY A 195 28.23 17.16 -1.08
N ALA A 196 27.64 15.98 -1.25
CA ALA A 196 26.25 15.72 -0.89
C ALA A 196 25.98 15.89 0.62
N LEU A 197 26.90 15.44 1.47
CA LEU A 197 26.80 15.65 2.93
C LEU A 197 26.93 17.13 3.33
N ASN A 198 27.79 17.89 2.65
CA ASN A 198 28.06 19.29 2.97
C ASN A 198 26.90 20.22 2.58
N THR A 199 26.16 19.89 1.53
CA THR A 199 25.00 20.68 1.08
C THR A 199 23.80 20.53 2.00
N GLY A 200 23.74 19.43 2.76
CA GLY A 200 22.57 19.07 3.55
C GLY A 200 21.36 18.70 2.68
N GLY A 201 20.26 18.28 3.33
CA GLY A 201 19.04 17.87 2.65
C GLY A 201 18.15 17.04 3.58
N ILE A 202 17.01 16.56 3.07
CA ILE A 202 16.11 15.67 3.82
C ILE A 202 16.63 14.22 3.86
N ARG A 203 17.48 13.83 2.91
CA ARG A 203 18.03 12.47 2.84
C ARG A 203 18.85 12.14 4.08
N ASP A 204 18.70 10.91 4.56
CA ASP A 204 19.41 10.42 5.74
C ASP A 204 20.93 10.44 5.49
N PRO A 205 21.70 11.28 6.23
CA PRO A 205 23.14 11.36 6.05
C PRO A 205 23.84 10.04 6.35
N LEU A 206 23.26 9.14 7.16
CA LEU A 206 23.85 7.84 7.46
C LEU A 206 23.97 6.97 6.22
N ASN A 207 22.98 6.98 5.31
CA ASN A 207 23.05 6.21 4.08
C ASN A 207 24.23 6.66 3.20
N THR A 208 24.43 7.96 3.06
CA THR A 208 25.59 8.51 2.35
C THR A 208 26.91 8.18 3.05
N THR A 209 26.94 8.15 4.39
CA THR A 209 28.12 7.68 5.14
C THR A 209 28.41 6.19 4.90
N VAL A 210 27.39 5.33 4.77
CA VAL A 210 27.58 3.93 4.36
C VAL A 210 28.16 3.85 2.95
N LYS A 211 27.66 4.65 1.99
CA LYS A 211 28.24 4.74 0.63
C LYS A 211 29.70 5.15 0.65
N ILE A 212 30.07 6.12 1.50
CA ILE A 212 31.47 6.52 1.72
C ILE A 212 32.31 5.36 2.26
N GLY A 213 31.83 4.66 3.30
CA GLY A 213 32.52 3.48 3.86
C GLY A 213 32.77 2.39 2.81
N ASN A 214 31.73 2.05 2.03
CA ASN A 214 31.82 1.08 0.93
C ASN A 214 32.81 1.53 -0.15
N THR A 215 32.85 2.83 -0.45
CA THR A 215 33.79 3.38 -1.44
C THR A 215 35.24 3.28 -0.95
N TYR A 216 35.50 3.55 0.33
CA TYR A 216 36.83 3.33 0.92
C TYR A 216 37.23 1.85 0.88
N ALA A 217 36.32 0.93 1.17
CA ALA A 217 36.58 -0.50 1.09
C ALA A 217 36.94 -0.94 -0.34
N LEU A 218 36.20 -0.45 -1.35
CA LEU A 218 36.49 -0.70 -2.78
C LEU A 218 37.84 -0.11 -3.21
N ALA A 219 38.24 1.03 -2.64
CA ALA A 219 39.55 1.64 -2.86
C ALA A 219 40.70 0.92 -2.11
N GLY A 220 40.39 -0.06 -1.25
CA GLY A 220 41.35 -0.78 -0.41
C GLY A 220 41.78 -0.03 0.85
N ASP A 221 41.16 1.10 1.18
CA ASP A 221 41.40 1.83 2.43
C ASP A 221 40.46 1.34 3.54
N PHE A 222 40.74 0.13 4.03
CA PHE A 222 39.93 -0.51 5.05
C PHE A 222 39.96 0.20 6.42
N ASN A 223 40.98 1.04 6.69
CA ASN A 223 41.00 1.85 7.90
C ASN A 223 39.93 2.96 7.84
N ALA A 224 39.87 3.68 6.72
CA ALA A 224 38.85 4.70 6.51
C ALA A 224 37.43 4.09 6.40
N ALA A 225 37.31 2.93 5.76
CA ALA A 225 36.05 2.19 5.69
C ALA A 225 35.54 1.81 7.09
N ALA A 226 36.39 1.20 7.93
CA ALA A 226 36.03 0.83 9.29
C ALA A 226 35.62 2.05 10.14
N ALA A 227 36.30 3.19 9.99
CA ALA A 227 35.92 4.42 10.69
C ALA A 227 34.51 4.91 10.28
N ALA A 228 34.17 4.86 8.99
CA ALA A 228 32.85 5.23 8.50
C ALA A 228 31.75 4.28 9.01
N TYR A 229 31.98 2.96 8.96
CA TYR A 229 31.03 1.98 9.47
C TYR A 229 30.81 2.11 10.99
N GLN A 230 31.88 2.38 11.74
CA GLN A 230 31.79 2.61 13.18
C GLN A 230 30.98 3.87 13.52
N ASP A 231 31.12 4.95 12.75
CA ASP A 231 30.30 6.16 12.91
C ASP A 231 28.81 5.85 12.74
N VAL A 232 28.45 5.13 11.68
CA VAL A 232 27.06 4.71 11.41
C VAL A 232 26.55 3.80 12.52
N TYR A 233 27.33 2.79 12.92
CA TYR A 233 26.98 1.85 14.00
C TYR A 233 26.67 2.60 15.32
N ASN A 234 27.46 3.61 15.66
CA ASN A 234 27.30 4.37 16.90
C ASN A 234 26.09 5.32 16.88
N ARG A 235 25.69 5.81 15.69
CA ARG A 235 24.62 6.80 15.53
C ARG A 235 23.26 6.15 15.27
N THR A 236 23.22 4.96 14.69
CA THR A 236 21.97 4.28 14.36
C THR A 236 21.36 3.57 15.58
N GLY A 237 20.04 3.65 15.70
CA GLY A 237 19.24 2.85 16.64
C GLY A 237 18.59 1.63 15.98
N ASN A 238 18.82 1.40 14.68
CA ASN A 238 18.20 0.30 13.94
C ASN A 238 19.09 -0.94 13.97
N ASP A 239 18.57 -2.03 14.53
CA ASP A 239 19.30 -3.30 14.71
C ASP A 239 19.77 -3.93 13.40
N PHE A 240 19.01 -3.82 12.31
CA PHE A 240 19.43 -4.32 11.00
C PHE A 240 20.62 -3.53 10.45
N VAL A 241 20.61 -2.20 10.62
CA VAL A 241 21.75 -1.36 10.23
C VAL A 241 22.96 -1.65 11.13
N LYS A 242 22.76 -1.92 12.42
CA LYS A 242 23.85 -2.34 13.32
C LYS A 242 24.46 -3.66 12.91
N ALA A 243 23.65 -4.67 12.61
CA ALA A 243 24.12 -5.95 12.09
C ALA A 243 24.93 -5.78 10.80
N GLN A 244 24.44 -4.96 9.86
CA GLN A 244 25.13 -4.64 8.61
C GLN A 244 26.49 -3.97 8.87
N MET A 245 26.53 -2.97 9.75
CA MET A 245 27.78 -2.27 10.06
C MET A 245 28.76 -3.16 10.81
N ALA A 246 28.29 -4.03 11.71
CA ALA A 246 29.12 -5.02 12.40
C ALA A 246 29.73 -6.03 11.41
N LEU A 247 28.96 -6.51 10.43
CA LEU A 247 29.45 -7.33 9.33
C LEU A 247 30.55 -6.61 8.53
N TYR A 248 30.29 -5.37 8.10
CA TYR A 248 31.26 -4.59 7.32
C TYR A 248 32.52 -4.23 8.11
N LEU A 249 32.40 -3.95 9.41
CA LEU A 249 33.54 -3.79 10.31
C LEU A 249 34.38 -5.07 10.38
N GLY A 250 33.74 -6.23 10.54
CA GLY A 250 34.42 -7.52 10.54
C GLY A 250 35.18 -7.77 9.23
N GLN A 251 34.57 -7.46 8.08
CA GLN A 251 35.21 -7.60 6.77
C GLN A 251 36.41 -6.64 6.60
N ALA A 252 36.25 -5.38 7.02
CA ALA A 252 37.34 -4.41 6.98
C ALA A 252 38.51 -4.82 7.89
N TYR A 253 38.24 -5.28 9.11
CA TYR A 253 39.27 -5.77 10.04
C TYR A 253 39.96 -7.05 9.54
N THR A 254 39.22 -7.94 8.89
CA THR A 254 39.80 -9.13 8.24
C THR A 254 40.77 -8.73 7.15
N ALA A 255 40.40 -7.77 6.29
CA ALA A 255 41.26 -7.26 5.22
C ALA A 255 42.53 -6.54 5.76
N LEU A 256 42.45 -5.96 6.96
CA LEU A 256 43.59 -5.37 7.67
C LEU A 256 44.47 -6.39 8.41
N GLY A 257 44.07 -7.67 8.47
CA GLY A 257 44.74 -8.71 9.24
C GLY A 257 44.53 -8.59 10.76
N LEU A 258 43.51 -7.86 11.20
CA LEU A 258 43.16 -7.65 12.61
C LEU A 258 42.14 -8.72 13.07
N THR A 259 42.58 -9.97 13.14
CA THR A 259 41.71 -11.14 13.38
C THR A 259 40.84 -11.03 14.64
N ASP A 260 41.39 -10.60 15.77
CA ASP A 260 40.62 -10.50 17.02
C ASP A 260 39.50 -9.44 16.92
N ALA A 261 39.79 -8.31 16.27
CA ALA A 261 38.81 -7.24 16.06
C ALA A 261 37.72 -7.69 15.06
N ALA A 262 38.11 -8.41 14.01
CA ALA A 262 37.17 -8.97 13.04
C ALA A 262 36.20 -9.94 13.70
N ASN A 263 36.71 -10.90 14.46
CA ASN A 263 35.91 -11.89 15.16
C ASN A 263 34.96 -11.22 16.18
N THR A 264 35.42 -10.19 16.89
CA THR A 264 34.58 -9.43 17.81
C THR A 264 33.41 -8.77 17.09
N ALA A 265 33.65 -8.14 15.93
CA ALA A 265 32.61 -7.50 15.15
C ALA A 265 31.61 -8.50 14.57
N TYR A 266 32.08 -9.65 14.07
CA TYR A 266 31.19 -10.70 13.58
C TYR A 266 30.35 -11.32 14.71
N LEU A 267 30.94 -11.55 15.88
CA LEU A 267 30.21 -12.05 17.05
C LEU A 267 29.14 -11.05 17.52
N ASP A 268 29.44 -9.75 17.49
CA ASP A 268 28.44 -8.72 17.81
C ASP A 268 27.20 -8.81 16.89
N ALA A 269 27.39 -9.04 15.59
CA ALA A 269 26.27 -9.25 14.66
C ALA A 269 25.44 -10.49 15.05
N VAL A 270 26.11 -11.62 15.31
CA VAL A 270 25.47 -12.92 15.60
C VAL A 270 24.74 -12.93 16.94
N GLU A 271 25.37 -12.42 17.99
CA GLU A 271 24.87 -12.51 19.37
C GLU A 271 23.79 -11.46 19.66
N ASN A 272 23.93 -10.24 19.11
CA ASN A 272 23.03 -9.14 19.44
C ASN A 272 21.93 -8.90 18.39
N TYR A 273 22.13 -9.35 17.15
CA TYR A 273 21.21 -9.04 16.04
C TYR A 273 20.83 -10.28 15.21
N PRO A 274 20.37 -11.40 15.82
CA PRO A 274 20.17 -12.66 15.09
C PRO A 274 19.08 -12.62 14.02
N LEU A 275 18.18 -11.62 14.04
CA LEU A 275 17.11 -11.46 13.05
C LEU A 275 17.61 -10.95 11.68
N SER A 276 18.82 -10.39 11.61
CA SER A 276 19.36 -9.84 10.36
C SER A 276 20.03 -10.91 9.50
N TYR A 277 19.81 -10.86 8.19
CA TYR A 277 20.54 -11.71 7.24
C TYR A 277 22.05 -11.42 7.23
N ASP A 278 22.46 -10.19 7.56
CA ASP A 278 23.87 -9.84 7.70
C ASP A 278 24.56 -10.65 8.81
N SER A 279 23.82 -10.99 9.87
CA SER A 279 24.31 -11.83 10.97
C SER A 279 24.56 -13.26 10.53
N TYR A 280 23.78 -13.79 9.57
CA TYR A 280 24.08 -15.07 8.93
C TYR A 280 25.37 -15.03 8.12
N THR A 281 25.60 -13.94 7.39
CA THR A 281 26.87 -13.76 6.67
C THR A 281 28.05 -13.69 7.65
N ALA A 282 27.90 -13.00 8.79
CA ALA A 282 28.91 -12.95 9.85
C ALA A 282 29.15 -14.34 10.50
N LEU A 283 28.09 -15.12 10.73
CA LEU A 283 28.19 -16.49 11.23
C LEU A 283 28.99 -17.38 10.30
N VAL A 284 28.79 -17.28 8.98
CA VAL A 284 29.56 -18.03 7.98
C VAL A 284 31.05 -17.70 8.06
N GLU A 285 31.42 -16.44 8.22
CA GLU A 285 32.82 -16.02 8.39
C GLU A 285 33.43 -16.63 9.68
N LEU A 286 32.72 -16.57 10.80
CA LEU A 286 33.15 -17.17 12.07
C LEU A 286 33.36 -18.69 11.95
N VAL A 287 32.45 -19.39 11.26
CA VAL A 287 32.55 -20.83 11.02
C VAL A 287 33.77 -21.19 10.18
N ASN A 288 33.99 -20.46 9.08
CA ASN A 288 35.14 -20.69 8.21
C ASN A 288 36.47 -20.44 8.92
N ALA A 289 36.47 -19.51 9.88
CA ALA A 289 37.61 -19.19 10.73
C ALA A 289 37.76 -20.12 11.95
N GLU A 290 36.89 -21.14 12.10
CA GLU A 290 36.84 -22.05 13.25
C GLU A 290 36.69 -21.32 14.60
N VAL A 291 36.03 -20.15 14.61
CA VAL A 291 35.74 -19.39 15.82
C VAL A 291 34.53 -20.00 16.52
N PRO A 292 34.62 -20.33 17.82
CA PRO A 292 33.48 -20.86 18.57
C PRO A 292 32.33 -19.87 18.62
N VAL A 293 31.13 -20.35 18.31
CA VAL A 293 29.85 -19.64 18.47
C VAL A 293 28.92 -20.58 19.24
N SER A 294 28.13 -20.03 20.17
CA SER A 294 27.11 -20.81 20.88
C SER A 294 26.19 -21.50 19.88
N GLU A 295 25.85 -22.77 20.12
CA GLU A 295 24.93 -23.51 19.27
C GLU A 295 23.51 -22.90 19.28
N LEU A 296 23.15 -22.19 20.36
CA LEU A 296 21.88 -21.45 20.41
C LEU A 296 21.88 -20.28 19.43
N ASP A 297 22.91 -19.43 19.45
CA ASP A 297 23.00 -18.25 18.57
C ASP A 297 23.14 -18.67 17.11
N ARG A 298 23.91 -19.74 16.85
CA ARG A 298 23.97 -20.39 15.53
C ARG A 298 22.57 -20.78 15.06
N GLY A 299 21.83 -21.52 15.89
CA GLY A 299 20.48 -21.98 15.54
C GLY A 299 19.51 -20.83 15.29
N LEU A 300 19.57 -19.76 16.08
CA LEU A 300 18.71 -18.58 15.92
C LEU A 300 19.02 -17.82 14.62
N VAL A 301 20.29 -17.53 14.35
CA VAL A 301 20.72 -16.88 13.11
C VAL A 301 20.34 -17.72 11.89
N ASP A 302 20.60 -19.03 11.92
CA ASP A 302 20.24 -19.93 10.83
C ASP A 302 18.71 -19.97 10.62
N TYR A 303 17.91 -19.97 11.70
CA TYR A 303 16.45 -19.91 11.62
C TYR A 303 15.96 -18.64 10.93
N PHE A 304 16.43 -17.46 11.37
CA PHE A 304 16.00 -16.18 10.79
C PHE A 304 16.52 -15.98 9.36
N ALA A 305 17.62 -16.62 8.98
CA ALA A 305 18.12 -16.67 7.60
C ALA A 305 17.42 -17.70 6.71
N GLY A 306 16.44 -18.45 7.23
CA GLY A 306 15.71 -19.49 6.50
C GLY A 306 16.49 -20.79 6.28
N GLN A 307 17.61 -20.98 6.99
CA GLN A 307 18.48 -22.16 6.89
C GLN A 307 18.05 -23.25 7.89
N TYR A 308 16.80 -23.69 7.79
CA TYR A 308 16.14 -24.51 8.81
C TYR A 308 16.84 -25.84 9.13
N THR A 309 17.46 -26.50 8.14
CA THR A 309 18.13 -27.79 8.38
C THR A 309 19.36 -27.65 9.29
N VAL A 310 20.18 -26.62 9.07
CA VAL A 310 21.37 -26.38 9.90
C VAL A 310 20.99 -25.75 11.24
N ALA A 311 19.91 -24.96 11.28
CA ALA A 311 19.30 -24.48 12.52
C ALA A 311 18.90 -25.65 13.43
N ILE A 312 18.17 -26.63 12.90
CA ILE A 312 17.78 -27.85 13.64
C ILE A 312 19.01 -28.58 14.19
N ALA A 313 20.05 -28.77 13.36
CA ALA A 313 21.26 -29.45 13.81
C ALA A 313 21.99 -28.69 14.92
N ALA A 314 21.98 -27.36 14.90
CA ALA A 314 22.53 -26.52 15.97
C ALA A 314 21.69 -26.65 17.25
N PHE A 315 20.36 -26.57 17.15
CA PHE A 315 19.47 -26.78 18.29
C PHE A 315 19.61 -28.18 18.89
N ASP A 316 19.77 -29.23 18.09
CA ASP A 316 20.01 -30.60 18.59
C ASP A 316 21.30 -30.67 19.42
N ARG A 317 22.41 -30.10 18.92
CA ARG A 317 23.68 -30.04 19.69
C ARG A 317 23.53 -29.23 20.97
N TYR A 318 22.77 -28.14 20.92
CA TYR A 318 22.50 -27.32 22.10
C TYR A 318 21.69 -28.08 23.16
N LEU A 319 20.63 -28.78 22.75
CA LEU A 319 19.76 -29.58 23.61
C LEU A 319 20.50 -30.76 24.25
N GLU A 320 21.38 -31.44 23.50
CA GLU A 320 22.24 -32.50 24.03
C GLU A 320 23.18 -31.99 25.14
N ALA A 321 23.71 -30.77 25.00
CA ALA A 321 24.67 -30.18 25.93
C ALA A 321 24.00 -29.44 27.11
N ASN A 322 22.81 -28.88 26.93
CA ASN A 322 22.14 -27.98 27.87
C ASN A 322 20.66 -28.36 28.11
N PRO A 323 20.34 -29.61 28.53
CA PRO A 323 18.96 -30.06 28.65
C PRO A 323 18.12 -29.24 29.64
N GLU A 324 18.75 -28.57 30.61
CA GLU A 324 18.10 -27.70 31.61
C GLU A 324 17.76 -26.29 31.09
N HIS A 325 18.21 -25.92 29.87
CA HIS A 325 17.96 -24.62 29.23
C HIS A 325 17.35 -24.80 27.84
N ALA A 326 16.48 -25.81 27.69
CA ALA A 326 16.02 -26.30 26.40
C ALA A 326 14.89 -25.46 25.76
N ASP A 327 14.38 -24.44 26.46
CA ASP A 327 13.13 -23.76 26.14
C ASP A 327 13.12 -23.10 24.74
N THR A 328 14.11 -22.27 24.48
CA THR A 328 14.27 -21.52 23.23
C THR A 328 14.60 -22.46 22.09
N ALA A 329 15.42 -23.48 22.35
CA ALA A 329 15.86 -24.44 21.34
C ALA A 329 14.69 -25.32 20.85
N HIS A 330 13.86 -25.87 21.74
CA HIS A 330 12.67 -26.62 21.33
C HIS A 330 11.70 -25.76 20.51
N TYR A 331 11.45 -24.52 20.96
CA TYR A 331 10.54 -23.61 20.25
C TYR A 331 11.00 -23.31 18.82
N TYR A 332 12.26 -22.86 18.63
CA TYR A 332 12.75 -22.52 17.29
C TYR A 332 13.07 -23.76 16.43
N LYS A 333 13.38 -24.91 17.04
CA LYS A 333 13.45 -26.20 16.32
C LYS A 333 12.08 -26.60 15.78
N GLY A 334 11.01 -26.48 16.58
CA GLY A 334 9.64 -26.71 16.14
C GLY A 334 9.23 -25.79 14.98
N LEU A 335 9.55 -24.50 15.08
CA LEU A 335 9.32 -23.55 13.97
C LEU A 335 10.13 -23.91 12.71
N SER A 336 11.37 -24.36 12.86
CA SER A 336 12.20 -24.82 11.73
C SER A 336 11.59 -26.04 11.04
N LEU A 337 11.06 -27.00 11.81
CA LEU A 337 10.37 -28.18 11.29
C LEU A 337 9.10 -27.80 10.52
N LEU A 338 8.30 -26.85 11.01
CA LEU A 338 7.14 -26.34 10.28
C LEU A 338 7.51 -25.77 8.92
N ASN A 339 8.57 -24.96 8.85
CA ASN A 339 9.02 -24.38 7.58
C ASN A 339 9.56 -25.43 6.60
N LEU A 340 10.00 -26.60 7.09
CA LEU A 340 10.36 -27.76 6.26
C LEU A 340 9.17 -28.66 5.91
N GLY A 341 7.95 -28.32 6.36
CA GLY A 341 6.73 -29.08 6.13
C GLY A 341 6.53 -30.27 7.07
N ASP A 342 7.37 -30.44 8.10
CA ASP A 342 7.22 -31.49 9.11
C ASP A 342 6.38 -30.98 10.29
N ALA A 343 5.07 -30.87 10.07
CA ALA A 343 4.14 -30.44 11.10
C ALA A 343 4.03 -31.43 12.27
N ALA A 344 4.24 -32.72 12.03
CA ALA A 344 4.16 -33.73 13.10
C ALA A 344 5.38 -33.62 14.04
N GLY A 345 6.59 -33.49 13.48
CA GLY A 345 7.80 -33.24 14.25
C GLY A 345 7.73 -31.92 15.01
N ALA A 346 7.22 -30.86 14.37
CA ALA A 346 7.05 -29.58 15.04
C ALA A 346 6.12 -29.64 16.25
N ILE A 347 4.96 -30.31 16.13
CA ILE A 347 4.02 -30.50 17.24
C ILE A 347 4.68 -31.28 18.39
N ALA A 348 5.50 -32.30 18.07
CA ALA A 348 6.26 -33.02 19.11
C ALA A 348 7.24 -32.11 19.87
N GLU A 349 7.94 -31.21 19.19
CA GLU A 349 8.84 -30.23 19.85
C GLU A 349 8.05 -29.22 20.69
N PHE A 350 6.89 -28.75 20.21
CA PHE A 350 6.02 -27.86 21.01
C PHE A 350 5.41 -28.59 22.21
N ASP A 351 5.04 -29.86 22.07
CA ASP A 351 4.59 -30.68 23.19
C ASP A 351 5.70 -30.88 24.23
N GLU A 352 6.94 -31.13 23.80
CA GLU A 352 8.08 -31.20 24.71
C GLU A 352 8.25 -29.88 25.47
N GLN A 353 8.19 -28.74 24.76
CA GLN A 353 8.25 -27.41 25.36
C GLN A 353 7.12 -27.17 26.38
N ILE A 354 5.88 -27.54 26.03
CA ILE A 354 4.70 -27.38 26.87
C ILE A 354 4.82 -28.21 28.16
N ASN A 355 5.34 -29.44 28.05
CA ASN A 355 5.37 -30.41 29.14
C ASN A 355 6.56 -30.20 30.08
N THR A 356 7.73 -29.82 29.56
CA THR A 356 8.97 -29.67 30.33
C THR A 356 9.14 -28.28 30.94
N HIS A 357 8.59 -27.24 30.30
CA HIS A 357 8.70 -25.84 30.74
C HIS A 357 7.33 -25.19 30.98
N PRO A 358 6.48 -25.77 31.86
CA PRO A 358 5.15 -25.23 32.10
C PRO A 358 5.22 -23.84 32.70
N PHE A 359 4.39 -22.92 32.18
CA PHE A 359 4.29 -21.52 32.62
C PHE A 359 5.57 -20.67 32.42
N GLY A 360 6.55 -21.13 31.64
CA GLY A 360 7.70 -20.33 31.20
C GLY A 360 7.35 -19.32 30.09
N ASP A 361 8.31 -18.48 29.71
CA ASP A 361 8.10 -17.37 28.77
C ASP A 361 7.55 -17.79 27.40
N LEU A 362 7.97 -18.97 26.91
CA LEU A 362 7.52 -19.54 25.63
C LEU A 362 6.37 -20.53 25.77
N TRP A 363 5.83 -20.75 26.97
CA TRP A 363 4.79 -21.77 27.19
C TRP A 363 3.52 -21.47 26.40
N ALA A 364 3.00 -20.24 26.51
CA ALA A 364 1.85 -19.80 25.71
C ALA A 364 2.16 -19.86 24.21
N ASN A 365 3.33 -19.35 23.80
CA ASN A 365 3.76 -19.41 22.39
C ASN A 365 3.76 -20.84 21.83
N ALA A 366 4.19 -21.84 22.59
CA ALA A 366 4.17 -23.23 22.14
C ALA A 366 2.75 -23.77 21.93
N TYR A 367 1.79 -23.43 22.80
CA TYR A 367 0.37 -23.74 22.56
C TYR A 367 -0.16 -23.09 21.28
N ASP A 368 0.21 -21.83 21.04
CA ASP A 368 -0.20 -21.10 19.85
C ASP A 368 0.34 -21.77 18.58
N GLU A 369 1.64 -22.05 18.52
CA GLU A 369 2.27 -22.66 17.36
C GLU A 369 1.78 -24.11 17.14
N LYS A 370 1.50 -24.86 18.21
CA LYS A 370 0.86 -26.18 18.12
C LYS A 370 -0.54 -26.10 17.54
N GLY A 371 -1.40 -25.21 18.06
CA GLY A 371 -2.76 -25.02 17.56
C GLY A 371 -2.76 -24.56 16.10
N PHE A 372 -1.86 -23.63 15.76
CA PHE A 372 -1.65 -23.18 14.38
C PHE A 372 -1.20 -24.32 13.45
N ALA A 373 -0.23 -25.13 13.87
CA ALA A 373 0.23 -26.29 13.11
C ALA A 373 -0.89 -27.30 12.83
N GLN A 374 -1.69 -27.63 13.85
CA GLN A 374 -2.84 -28.51 13.74
C GLN A 374 -3.87 -27.98 12.74
N TRP A 375 -4.19 -26.69 12.81
CA TRP A 375 -5.17 -26.10 11.91
C TRP A 375 -4.65 -25.96 10.48
N VAL A 376 -3.54 -25.25 10.29
CA VAL A 376 -3.09 -24.80 8.96
C VAL A 376 -2.40 -25.92 8.18
N TYR A 377 -1.52 -26.69 8.83
CA TYR A 377 -0.72 -27.70 8.14
C TYR A 377 -1.39 -29.07 8.11
N LEU A 378 -2.15 -29.43 9.15
CA LEU A 378 -2.83 -30.72 9.23
C LEU A 378 -4.32 -30.67 8.86
N GLY A 379 -4.91 -29.48 8.69
CA GLY A 379 -6.34 -29.34 8.38
C GLY A 379 -7.25 -29.79 9.51
N GLN A 380 -6.80 -29.67 10.77
CA GLN A 380 -7.49 -30.16 11.97
C GLN A 380 -7.95 -29.01 12.88
N PRO A 381 -8.91 -28.17 12.45
CA PRO A 381 -9.37 -27.03 13.26
C PRO A 381 -9.99 -27.45 14.60
N ALA A 382 -10.68 -28.60 14.66
CA ALA A 382 -11.22 -29.10 15.93
C ALA A 382 -10.13 -29.47 16.95
N ALA A 383 -9.01 -30.05 16.49
CA ALA A 383 -7.87 -30.35 17.36
C ALA A 383 -7.19 -29.06 17.84
N ALA A 384 -7.04 -28.08 16.94
CA ALA A 384 -6.52 -26.76 17.29
C ALA A 384 -7.38 -26.08 18.36
N ALA A 385 -8.71 -26.07 18.20
CA ALA A 385 -9.64 -25.53 19.19
C ALA A 385 -9.42 -26.17 20.57
N GLN A 386 -9.29 -27.50 20.61
CA GLN A 386 -9.04 -28.22 21.86
C GLN A 386 -7.71 -27.84 22.51
N THR A 387 -6.64 -27.66 21.73
CA THR A 387 -5.32 -27.20 22.24
C THR A 387 -5.44 -25.84 22.95
N TYR A 388 -6.14 -24.89 22.33
CA TYR A 388 -6.37 -23.57 22.94
C TYR A 388 -7.26 -23.63 24.18
N LEU A 389 -8.31 -24.45 24.16
CA LEU A 389 -9.19 -24.65 25.31
C LEU A 389 -8.45 -25.31 26.49
N GLU A 390 -7.54 -26.24 26.21
CA GLU A 390 -6.68 -26.86 27.23
C GLU A 390 -5.79 -25.84 27.93
N PHE A 391 -5.14 -24.94 27.17
CA PHE A 391 -4.38 -23.83 27.76
C PHE A 391 -5.23 -23.00 28.72
N VAL A 392 -6.42 -22.59 28.28
CA VAL A 392 -7.33 -21.75 29.08
C VAL A 392 -7.77 -22.50 30.34
N ALA A 393 -8.04 -23.81 30.25
CA ALA A 393 -8.41 -24.62 31.41
C ALA A 393 -7.27 -24.77 32.42
N LEU A 394 -6.03 -24.90 31.94
CA LEU A 394 -4.84 -25.05 32.80
C LEU A 394 -4.39 -23.72 33.42
N ASN A 395 -4.55 -22.61 32.70
CA ASN A 395 -4.12 -21.28 33.15
C ASN A 395 -5.13 -20.17 32.83
N PRO A 396 -6.32 -20.18 33.47
CA PRO A 396 -7.36 -19.21 33.16
C PRO A 396 -6.98 -17.78 33.52
N GLY A 397 -5.98 -17.56 34.39
CA GLY A 397 -5.50 -16.23 34.76
C GLY A 397 -4.44 -15.64 33.81
N HIS A 398 -4.00 -16.39 32.79
CA HIS A 398 -2.98 -15.91 31.86
C HIS A 398 -3.52 -14.80 30.96
N GLY A 399 -2.69 -13.80 30.64
CA GLY A 399 -3.09 -12.68 29.78
C GLY A 399 -3.57 -13.09 28.38
N ALA A 400 -3.08 -14.20 27.85
CA ALA A 400 -3.45 -14.76 26.54
C ALA A 400 -4.71 -15.64 26.55
N ALA A 401 -5.30 -15.93 27.72
CA ALA A 401 -6.48 -16.80 27.82
C ALA A 401 -7.68 -16.31 26.99
N PRO A 402 -8.09 -15.02 27.03
CA PRO A 402 -9.17 -14.53 26.16
C PRO A 402 -8.84 -14.62 24.67
N ASP A 403 -7.59 -14.37 24.25
CA ASP A 403 -7.16 -14.54 22.85
C ASP A 403 -7.34 -15.98 22.38
N TYR A 404 -6.97 -16.95 23.22
CA TYR A 404 -7.05 -18.37 22.89
C TYR A 404 -8.49 -18.89 22.91
N LEU A 405 -9.37 -18.36 23.77
CA LEU A 405 -10.81 -18.59 23.63
C LEU A 405 -11.32 -18.04 22.30
N PHE A 406 -10.92 -16.83 21.91
CA PHE A 406 -11.35 -16.25 20.64
C PHE A 406 -10.87 -17.07 19.43
N ILE A 407 -9.63 -17.54 19.44
CA ILE A 407 -9.10 -18.45 18.42
C ILE A 407 -9.86 -19.79 18.44
N ALA A 408 -10.11 -20.39 19.62
CA ALA A 408 -10.85 -21.63 19.74
C ALA A 408 -12.28 -21.53 19.17
N GLY A 409 -12.99 -20.43 19.43
CA GLY A 409 -14.31 -20.16 18.85
C GLY A 409 -14.25 -20.11 17.32
N ARG A 410 -13.28 -19.39 16.75
CA ARG A 410 -13.04 -19.35 15.28
C ARG A 410 -12.73 -20.72 14.70
N MET A 411 -11.91 -21.52 15.37
CA MET A 411 -11.58 -22.87 14.90
C MET A 411 -12.79 -23.81 14.95
N THR A 412 -13.61 -23.67 16.00
CA THR A 412 -14.85 -24.43 16.17
C THR A 412 -15.87 -24.06 15.08
N GLU A 413 -16.05 -22.76 14.78
CA GLU A 413 -16.88 -22.28 13.66
C GLU A 413 -16.42 -22.87 12.32
N ARG A 414 -15.11 -22.85 12.06
CA ARG A 414 -14.51 -23.39 10.83
C ARG A 414 -14.69 -24.90 10.68
N SER A 415 -14.82 -25.63 11.78
CA SER A 415 -15.11 -27.06 11.77
C SER A 415 -16.58 -27.38 11.46
N GLY A 416 -17.44 -26.36 11.38
CA GLY A 416 -18.87 -26.48 11.14
C GLY A 416 -19.72 -26.54 12.41
N ASP A 417 -19.10 -26.55 13.59
CA ASP A 417 -19.80 -26.52 14.88
C ASP A 417 -20.12 -25.09 15.29
N LEU A 418 -21.19 -24.55 14.72
CA LEU A 418 -21.68 -23.22 15.01
C LEU A 418 -22.17 -23.08 16.47
N ALA A 419 -22.81 -24.12 17.03
CA ALA A 419 -23.30 -24.05 18.41
C ALA A 419 -22.14 -23.97 19.40
N GLY A 420 -21.14 -24.83 19.25
CA GLY A 420 -19.94 -24.81 20.08
C GLY A 420 -19.14 -23.51 19.94
N ALA A 421 -19.09 -22.92 18.73
CA ALA A 421 -18.43 -21.63 18.53
C ALA A 421 -19.09 -20.50 19.32
N ALA A 422 -20.44 -20.42 19.29
CA ALA A 422 -21.18 -19.44 20.07
C ALA A 422 -20.94 -19.61 21.57
N ASP A 423 -21.02 -20.85 22.09
CA ASP A 423 -20.75 -21.15 23.50
C ASP A 423 -19.33 -20.71 23.92
N ILE A 424 -18.33 -20.91 23.06
CA ILE A 424 -16.94 -20.52 23.34
C ILE A 424 -16.78 -18.98 23.33
N TRP A 425 -17.40 -18.27 22.40
CA TRP A 425 -17.30 -16.81 22.36
C TRP A 425 -18.05 -16.13 23.51
N ASP A 426 -19.21 -16.64 23.92
CA ASP A 426 -19.93 -16.17 25.10
C ASP A 426 -19.08 -16.28 26.37
N ARG A 427 -18.25 -17.32 26.48
CA ARG A 427 -17.31 -17.47 27.61
C ARG A 427 -16.35 -16.31 27.73
N ILE A 428 -15.94 -15.65 26.64
CA ILE A 428 -15.01 -14.51 26.73
C ILE A 428 -15.64 -13.37 27.54
N PHE A 429 -16.89 -13.05 27.25
CA PHE A 429 -17.62 -12.03 27.98
C PHE A 429 -17.87 -12.42 29.44
N ILE A 430 -18.21 -13.68 29.68
CA ILE A 430 -18.55 -14.19 31.02
C ILE A 430 -17.31 -14.31 31.92
N GLU A 431 -16.21 -14.84 31.38
CA GLU A 431 -14.98 -15.16 32.13
C GLU A 431 -13.98 -13.99 32.11
N TYR A 432 -13.98 -13.18 31.05
CA TYR A 432 -13.01 -12.11 30.80
C TYR A 432 -13.67 -10.78 30.36
N PRO A 433 -14.65 -10.23 31.09
CA PRO A 433 -15.42 -9.04 30.67
C PRO A 433 -14.58 -7.77 30.47
N ALA A 434 -13.35 -7.73 31.00
CA ALA A 434 -12.41 -6.61 30.84
C ALA A 434 -11.44 -6.79 29.66
N SER A 435 -11.50 -7.92 28.95
CA SER A 435 -10.66 -8.18 27.77
C SER A 435 -11.10 -7.31 26.58
N GLU A 436 -10.15 -6.93 25.73
CA GLU A 436 -10.44 -6.31 24.43
C GLU A 436 -11.28 -7.23 23.52
N TRP A 437 -11.26 -8.54 23.75
CA TRP A 437 -12.06 -9.53 23.02
C TRP A 437 -13.51 -9.64 23.52
N ALA A 438 -13.90 -8.97 24.61
CA ALA A 438 -15.24 -9.10 25.18
C ALA A 438 -16.34 -8.68 24.19
N TYR A 439 -16.16 -7.52 23.53
CA TYR A 439 -17.07 -7.06 22.47
C TYR A 439 -17.11 -8.04 21.30
N GLU A 440 -15.95 -8.37 20.74
CA GLU A 440 -15.88 -9.20 19.52
C GLU A 440 -16.41 -10.61 19.78
N GLY A 441 -16.22 -11.16 20.99
CA GLY A 441 -16.84 -12.42 21.42
C GLY A 441 -18.36 -12.34 21.37
N LEU A 442 -18.98 -11.35 22.02
CA LEU A 442 -20.43 -11.14 21.97
C LEU A 442 -20.94 -10.98 20.53
N PHE A 443 -20.23 -10.18 19.74
CA PHE A 443 -20.61 -9.90 18.36
C PHE A 443 -20.56 -11.18 17.50
N GLN A 444 -19.48 -11.96 17.56
CA GLN A 444 -19.35 -13.21 16.82
C GLN A 444 -20.33 -14.30 17.30
N ALA A 445 -20.62 -14.37 18.59
CA ALA A 445 -21.70 -15.21 19.13
C ALA A 445 -23.06 -14.81 18.53
N GLY A 446 -23.35 -13.51 18.45
CA GLY A 446 -24.55 -12.97 17.80
C GLY A 446 -24.66 -13.36 16.32
N ILE A 447 -23.58 -13.20 15.55
CA ILE A 447 -23.52 -13.61 14.13
C ILE A 447 -23.78 -15.10 13.96
N VAL A 448 -23.18 -15.94 14.81
CA VAL A 448 -23.39 -17.38 14.70
C VAL A 448 -24.78 -17.82 15.17
N HIS A 449 -25.34 -17.19 16.19
CA HIS A 449 -26.75 -17.38 16.53
C HIS A 449 -27.69 -16.96 15.39
N TYR A 450 -27.39 -15.86 14.70
CA TYR A 450 -28.14 -15.42 13.52
C TYR A 450 -28.08 -16.48 12.40
N ARG A 451 -26.89 -17.02 12.12
CA ARG A 451 -26.68 -18.10 11.13
C ARG A 451 -27.40 -19.41 11.50
N LEU A 452 -27.52 -19.70 12.79
CA LEU A 452 -28.27 -20.86 13.31
C LEU A 452 -29.80 -20.67 13.26
N GLY A 453 -30.28 -19.47 12.93
CA GLY A 453 -31.71 -19.12 13.03
C GLY A 453 -32.19 -18.89 14.47
N ASN A 454 -31.27 -18.82 15.44
CA ASN A 454 -31.54 -18.55 16.85
C ASN A 454 -31.62 -17.04 17.09
N TYR A 455 -32.55 -16.36 16.41
CA TYR A 455 -32.64 -14.89 16.39
C TYR A 455 -32.87 -14.25 17.76
N VAL A 456 -33.47 -14.97 18.71
CA VAL A 456 -33.65 -14.48 20.09
C VAL A 456 -32.31 -14.34 20.81
N ASN A 457 -31.44 -15.35 20.70
CA ASN A 457 -30.11 -15.28 21.28
C ASN A 457 -29.23 -14.29 20.51
N ALA A 458 -29.34 -14.26 19.18
CA ALA A 458 -28.62 -13.28 18.35
C ALA A 458 -28.94 -11.84 18.80
N LEU A 459 -30.22 -11.53 19.00
CA LEU A 459 -30.66 -10.23 19.47
C LEU A 459 -30.08 -9.90 20.86
N SER A 460 -30.08 -10.87 21.79
CA SER A 460 -29.47 -10.70 23.11
C SER A 460 -27.97 -10.39 23.00
N SER A 461 -27.22 -11.18 22.24
CA SER A 461 -25.77 -10.98 22.07
C SER A 461 -25.46 -9.62 21.44
N PHE A 462 -26.22 -9.17 20.44
CA PHE A 462 -26.01 -7.85 19.84
C PHE A 462 -26.39 -6.69 20.79
N GLN A 463 -27.43 -6.86 21.61
CA GLN A 463 -27.80 -5.86 22.64
C GLN A 463 -26.70 -5.73 23.70
N ASP A 464 -26.12 -6.84 24.14
CA ASP A 464 -24.97 -6.83 25.03
C ASP A 464 -23.74 -6.21 24.33
N ALA A 465 -23.50 -6.53 23.05
CA ALA A 465 -22.40 -5.95 22.27
C ALA A 465 -22.52 -4.42 22.14
N VAL A 466 -23.71 -3.85 21.96
CA VAL A 466 -23.92 -2.38 21.97
C VAL A 466 -23.45 -1.75 23.27
N ALA A 467 -23.66 -2.41 24.42
CA ALA A 467 -23.29 -1.88 25.73
C ALA A 467 -21.77 -1.98 26.00
N PHE A 468 -21.07 -2.88 25.32
CA PHE A 468 -19.63 -3.15 25.49
C PHE A 468 -18.77 -2.69 24.31
N ALA A 469 -19.36 -2.03 23.31
CA ALA A 469 -18.63 -1.48 22.17
C ALA A 469 -17.58 -0.45 22.62
N PRO A 470 -16.30 -0.61 22.20
CA PRO A 470 -15.22 0.28 22.63
C PRO A 470 -15.20 1.61 21.86
N ASP A 471 -15.91 1.70 20.73
CA ASP A 471 -16.02 2.89 19.89
C ASP A 471 -17.39 2.98 19.20
N LEU A 472 -17.63 4.13 18.56
CA LEU A 472 -18.89 4.42 17.87
C LEU A 472 -19.12 3.51 16.66
N TYR A 473 -18.06 3.11 15.96
CA TYR A 473 -18.15 2.24 14.80
C TYR A 473 -18.74 0.86 15.18
N LEU A 474 -18.19 0.25 16.22
CA LEU A 474 -18.63 -1.05 16.75
C LEU A 474 -20.00 -0.94 17.43
N GLN A 475 -20.33 0.21 18.01
CA GLN A 475 -21.67 0.47 18.50
C GLN A 475 -22.70 0.53 17.36
N ALA A 476 -22.38 1.22 16.26
CA ALA A 476 -23.21 1.26 15.05
C ALA A 476 -23.34 -0.12 14.39
N GLN A 477 -22.27 -0.93 14.37
CA GLN A 477 -22.28 -2.32 13.91
C GLN A 477 -23.31 -3.16 14.66
N SER A 478 -23.23 -3.17 15.99
CA SER A 478 -24.12 -3.98 16.82
C SER A 478 -25.57 -3.49 16.69
N GLN A 479 -25.78 -2.18 16.65
CA GLN A 479 -27.11 -1.58 16.46
C GLN A 479 -27.71 -1.89 15.08
N PHE A 480 -26.88 -1.94 14.03
CA PHE A 480 -27.29 -2.36 12.70
C PHE A 480 -27.78 -3.82 12.69
N TRP A 481 -27.04 -4.71 13.35
CA TRP A 481 -27.38 -6.14 13.44
C TRP A 481 -28.61 -6.43 14.32
N ILE A 482 -28.87 -5.60 15.34
CA ILE A 482 -30.17 -5.57 16.03
C ILE A 482 -31.30 -5.33 15.03
N GLY A 483 -31.16 -4.33 14.15
CA GLY A 483 -32.15 -4.01 13.12
C GLY A 483 -32.38 -5.17 12.15
N LYS A 484 -31.30 -5.75 11.61
CA LYS A 484 -31.35 -6.95 10.74
C LYS A 484 -32.04 -8.14 11.41
N THR A 485 -31.77 -8.35 12.69
CA THR A 485 -32.39 -9.44 13.47
C THR A 485 -33.89 -9.21 13.65
N HIS A 486 -34.31 -7.99 13.98
CA HIS A 486 -35.74 -7.63 14.06
C HIS A 486 -36.45 -7.74 12.71
N GLN A 487 -35.82 -7.32 11.61
CA GLN A 487 -36.34 -7.51 10.26
C GLN A 487 -36.63 -8.99 9.99
N THR A 488 -35.69 -9.86 10.34
CA THR A 488 -35.81 -11.31 10.13
C THR A 488 -36.90 -11.93 11.00
N LEU A 489 -37.12 -11.39 12.21
CA LEU A 489 -38.23 -11.76 13.12
C LEU A 489 -39.59 -11.21 12.67
N GLY A 490 -39.65 -10.35 11.66
CA GLY A 490 -40.87 -9.72 11.16
C GLY A 490 -41.33 -8.48 11.94
N ASP A 491 -40.47 -7.93 12.81
CA ASP A 491 -40.73 -6.71 13.56
C ASP A 491 -40.16 -5.49 12.83
N GLY A 492 -40.92 -4.99 11.86
CA GLY A 492 -40.51 -3.85 11.02
C GLY A 492 -40.32 -2.55 11.79
N ASP A 493 -41.11 -2.31 12.84
CA ASP A 493 -41.03 -1.08 13.63
C ASP A 493 -39.74 -1.07 14.47
N ALA A 494 -39.41 -2.17 15.14
CA ALA A 494 -38.16 -2.29 15.90
C ALA A 494 -36.94 -2.28 14.96
N SER A 495 -37.04 -2.91 13.77
CA SER A 495 -36.01 -2.87 12.75
C SER A 495 -35.67 -1.44 12.31
N GLN A 496 -36.69 -0.64 11.98
CA GLN A 496 -36.49 0.75 11.56
C GLN A 496 -35.92 1.60 12.68
N GLN A 497 -36.41 1.45 13.91
CA GLN A 497 -35.86 2.18 15.06
C GLN A 497 -34.38 1.88 15.28
N ALA A 498 -33.98 0.62 15.17
CA ALA A 498 -32.59 0.23 15.30
C ALA A 498 -31.71 0.84 14.20
N TRP A 499 -32.15 0.83 12.94
CA TRP A 499 -31.37 1.45 11.86
C TRP A 499 -31.33 2.97 11.94
N VAL A 500 -32.37 3.63 12.44
CA VAL A 500 -32.33 5.07 12.72
C VAL A 500 -31.25 5.37 13.77
N LEU A 501 -31.18 4.59 14.85
CA LEU A 501 -30.12 4.73 15.85
C LEU A 501 -28.74 4.46 15.25
N ALA A 502 -28.58 3.34 14.53
CA ALA A 502 -27.33 2.98 13.88
C ALA A 502 -26.84 4.09 12.92
N SER A 503 -27.75 4.70 12.15
CA SER A 503 -27.42 5.79 11.21
C SER A 503 -26.87 7.07 11.87
N ALA A 504 -27.15 7.27 13.16
CA ALA A 504 -26.78 8.48 13.89
C ALA A 504 -25.50 8.33 14.74
N ILE A 505 -25.06 7.10 15.02
CA ILE A 505 -23.95 6.82 15.94
C ILE A 505 -22.59 7.19 15.33
N ASP A 506 -22.31 6.72 14.12
CA ASP A 506 -21.06 6.97 13.39
C ASP A 506 -21.39 7.37 11.95
N PRO A 507 -21.86 8.62 11.71
CA PRO A 507 -22.59 8.96 10.50
C PRO A 507 -21.89 8.53 9.21
N THR A 508 -20.59 8.79 9.05
CA THR A 508 -19.85 8.45 7.83
C THR A 508 -19.32 7.01 7.79
N GLY A 509 -19.46 6.25 8.87
CA GLY A 509 -19.04 4.85 8.94
C GLY A 509 -19.98 3.91 8.19
N TYR A 510 -19.42 2.79 7.75
CA TYR A 510 -20.10 1.78 6.93
C TYR A 510 -21.50 1.40 7.45
N TYR A 511 -21.65 1.05 8.72
CA TYR A 511 -22.93 0.57 9.24
C TYR A 511 -23.99 1.66 9.34
N SER A 512 -23.59 2.92 9.53
CA SER A 512 -24.50 4.05 9.54
C SER A 512 -24.97 4.40 8.12
N GLU A 513 -24.08 4.38 7.14
CA GLU A 513 -24.46 4.55 5.72
C GLU A 513 -25.30 3.38 5.22
N ARG A 514 -24.92 2.14 5.56
CA ARG A 514 -25.69 0.95 5.20
C ARG A 514 -27.09 0.95 5.83
N SER A 515 -27.21 1.41 7.08
CA SER A 515 -28.52 1.62 7.74
C SER A 515 -29.37 2.64 6.99
N ARG A 516 -28.78 3.74 6.51
CA ARG A 516 -29.49 4.74 5.69
C ARG A 516 -29.96 4.18 4.36
N ASP A 517 -29.15 3.36 3.70
CA ASP A 517 -29.57 2.69 2.49
C ASP A 517 -30.75 1.73 2.75
N LEU A 518 -30.72 0.92 3.82
CA LEU A 518 -31.83 0.05 4.20
C LEU A 518 -33.12 0.82 4.54
N LEU A 519 -33.02 1.92 5.28
CA LEU A 519 -34.16 2.81 5.60
C LEU A 519 -34.80 3.41 4.33
N ASN A 520 -34.00 3.63 3.29
CA ASN A 520 -34.47 4.15 1.99
C ASN A 520 -34.79 3.03 0.98
N GLY A 521 -34.76 1.75 1.38
CA GLY A 521 -35.04 0.62 0.49
C GLY A 521 -33.98 0.37 -0.59
N ARG A 522 -32.74 0.80 -0.35
CA ARG A 522 -31.60 0.68 -1.27
C ARG A 522 -30.74 -0.54 -0.95
N SER A 523 -30.35 -1.30 -1.98
CA SER A 523 -29.31 -2.32 -1.87
C SER A 523 -27.95 -1.67 -1.62
N GLY A 524 -26.99 -2.46 -1.10
CA GLY A 524 -25.62 -1.97 -0.96
C GLY A 524 -25.02 -1.69 -2.34
N PHE A 525 -24.18 -0.66 -2.44
CA PHE A 525 -23.61 -0.19 -3.71
C PHE A 525 -24.66 0.13 -4.81
N LEU A 526 -25.90 0.48 -4.44
CA LEU A 526 -26.90 0.91 -5.43
C LEU A 526 -26.36 2.12 -6.20
N LEU A 527 -26.25 1.95 -7.52
CA LEU A 527 -25.76 2.96 -8.47
C LEU A 527 -26.77 4.11 -8.63
N PRO A 528 -26.32 5.37 -8.68
CA PRO A 528 -27.21 6.48 -8.97
C PRO A 528 -27.72 6.41 -10.41
N ALA A 529 -28.89 6.99 -10.67
CA ALA A 529 -29.49 6.96 -12.02
C ALA A 529 -28.72 7.81 -13.03
N ASN A 530 -28.20 8.96 -12.58
CA ASN A 530 -27.33 9.84 -13.34
C ASN A 530 -26.22 10.35 -12.42
N TYR A 531 -25.18 10.94 -13.01
CA TYR A 531 -24.11 11.61 -12.27
C TYR A 531 -23.64 12.84 -13.05
N ASP A 532 -23.04 13.80 -12.35
CA ASP A 532 -22.37 14.96 -12.91
C ASP A 532 -21.02 15.12 -12.21
N LEU A 533 -19.93 15.00 -12.97
CA LEU A 533 -18.56 15.13 -12.46
C LEU A 533 -18.05 16.57 -12.56
N THR A 534 -18.85 17.48 -13.12
CA THR A 534 -18.45 18.87 -13.36
C THR A 534 -18.78 19.76 -12.16
N PHE A 535 -17.90 20.74 -11.90
CA PHE A 535 -18.11 21.76 -10.88
C PHE A 535 -17.33 23.04 -11.24
N ASP A 536 -17.76 24.18 -10.70
CA ASP A 536 -17.08 25.47 -10.91
C ASP A 536 -16.00 25.67 -9.84
N ALA A 537 -14.81 25.13 -10.12
CA ALA A 537 -13.68 25.15 -9.19
C ALA A 537 -13.29 26.57 -8.76
N GLU A 538 -13.35 27.56 -9.67
CA GLU A 538 -12.97 28.94 -9.36
C GLU A 538 -13.99 29.60 -8.44
N ALA A 539 -15.29 29.44 -8.72
CA ALA A 539 -16.34 29.97 -7.85
C ALA A 539 -16.30 29.34 -6.45
N GLU A 540 -16.10 28.02 -6.37
CA GLU A 540 -16.00 27.32 -5.09
C GLU A 540 -14.75 27.70 -4.31
N LYS A 541 -13.62 27.90 -5.00
CA LYS A 541 -12.37 28.34 -4.38
C LYS A 541 -12.52 29.70 -3.70
N ILE A 542 -13.21 30.66 -4.34
CA ILE A 542 -13.51 31.97 -3.74
C ILE A 542 -14.28 31.81 -2.42
N ILE A 543 -15.27 30.93 -2.37
CA ILE A 543 -16.07 30.65 -1.16
C ILE A 543 -15.20 29.99 -0.08
N ALA A 544 -14.34 29.04 -0.48
CA ALA A 544 -13.43 28.36 0.44
C ALA A 544 -12.41 29.31 1.06
N GLU A 545 -11.90 30.27 0.29
CA GLU A 545 -10.96 31.27 0.78
C GLU A 545 -11.61 32.28 1.74
N ASP A 546 -12.84 32.72 1.48
CA ASP A 546 -13.60 33.56 2.42
C ASP A 546 -13.88 32.83 3.74
N TRP A 547 -14.28 31.56 3.64
CA TRP A 547 -14.45 30.68 4.80
C TRP A 547 -13.14 30.49 5.57
N LEU A 548 -12.01 30.30 4.88
CA LEU A 548 -10.70 30.13 5.50
C LEU A 548 -10.29 31.39 6.28
N ARG A 549 -10.48 32.58 5.68
CA ARG A 549 -10.21 33.87 6.33
C ARG A 549 -11.04 34.04 7.60
N THR A 550 -12.32 33.71 7.52
CA THR A 550 -13.24 33.82 8.66
C THR A 550 -12.91 32.81 9.76
N THR A 551 -12.70 31.55 9.39
CA THR A 551 -12.48 30.43 10.33
C THR A 551 -11.18 30.58 11.11
N PHE A 552 -10.12 31.02 10.45
CA PHE A 552 -8.78 31.16 11.05
C PHE A 552 -8.41 32.61 11.37
N ASN A 553 -9.35 33.55 11.23
CA ASN A 553 -9.14 34.99 11.45
C ASN A 553 -7.91 35.52 10.70
N LEU A 554 -7.77 35.13 9.43
CA LEU A 554 -6.65 35.55 8.59
C LEU A 554 -6.82 37.03 8.19
N PRO A 555 -5.75 37.82 8.12
CA PRO A 555 -5.81 39.18 7.58
C PRO A 555 -6.41 39.20 6.16
N PRO A 556 -7.26 40.19 5.81
CA PRO A 556 -7.89 40.28 4.48
C PRO A 556 -6.89 40.29 3.32
N GLU A 557 -5.69 40.80 3.55
CA GLU A 557 -4.58 40.87 2.57
C GLU A 557 -3.78 39.57 2.44
N THR A 558 -4.09 38.53 3.23
CA THR A 558 -3.39 37.23 3.13
C THR A 558 -3.59 36.65 1.74
N ASP A 559 -2.54 36.55 0.94
CA ASP A 559 -2.63 35.98 -0.41
C ASP A 559 -2.69 34.46 -0.36
N LEU A 560 -3.79 33.86 -0.79
CA LEU A 560 -3.98 32.40 -0.77
C LEU A 560 -3.68 31.77 -2.15
N ASN A 561 -3.26 32.58 -3.13
CA ASN A 561 -2.92 32.09 -4.46
C ASN A 561 -1.51 31.51 -4.52
N GLY A 562 -1.39 30.38 -5.20
CA GLY A 562 -0.12 29.68 -5.36
C GLY A 562 0.57 29.36 -4.02
N PRO A 563 1.90 29.19 -4.02
CA PRO A 563 2.63 28.84 -2.81
C PRO A 563 2.84 30.02 -1.83
N GLY A 564 2.58 31.26 -2.24
CA GLY A 564 2.75 32.45 -1.39
C GLY A 564 4.16 32.51 -0.74
N PRO A 565 4.28 32.66 0.59
CA PRO A 565 5.57 32.64 1.28
C PRO A 565 6.39 31.36 1.09
N LEU A 566 5.74 30.23 0.78
CA LEU A 566 6.42 28.94 0.57
C LEU A 566 7.21 28.91 -0.74
N ALA A 567 7.00 29.85 -1.66
CA ALA A 567 7.71 29.92 -2.93
C ALA A 567 9.24 29.95 -2.76
N GLY A 568 9.72 30.49 -1.63
CA GLY A 568 11.14 30.55 -1.28
C GLY A 568 11.64 29.38 -0.42
N ASP A 569 10.77 28.44 -0.02
CA ASP A 569 11.19 27.27 0.75
C ASP A 569 11.98 26.32 -0.14
N GLY A 570 13.19 25.95 0.30
CA GLY A 570 14.08 25.09 -0.48
C GLY A 570 13.47 23.73 -0.81
N ARG A 571 12.60 23.18 0.04
CA ARG A 571 11.92 21.89 -0.22
C ARG A 571 10.88 22.00 -1.31
N LEU A 572 10.11 23.09 -1.34
CA LEU A 572 9.16 23.33 -2.43
C LEU A 572 9.93 23.39 -3.75
N ILE A 573 10.99 24.20 -3.79
CA ILE A 573 11.82 24.40 -5.00
C ILE A 573 12.45 23.07 -5.46
N ARG A 574 13.04 22.30 -4.53
CA ARG A 574 13.61 20.98 -4.85
C ARG A 574 12.56 19.98 -5.31
N GLY A 575 11.44 19.91 -4.59
CA GLY A 575 10.32 19.03 -4.92
C GLY A 575 9.81 19.27 -6.33
N THR A 576 9.61 20.52 -6.71
CA THR A 576 9.17 20.89 -8.06
C THR A 576 10.20 20.52 -9.13
N GLU A 577 11.49 20.78 -8.87
CA GLU A 577 12.55 20.41 -9.82
C GLU A 577 12.65 18.88 -10.01
N LEU A 578 12.57 18.12 -8.92
CA LEU A 578 12.55 16.65 -8.96
C LEU A 578 11.32 16.13 -9.72
N TRP A 579 10.15 16.74 -9.48
CA TRP A 579 8.90 16.37 -10.16
C TRP A 579 9.01 16.55 -11.68
N ASN A 580 9.55 17.70 -12.11
CA ASN A 580 9.77 18.01 -13.53
C ASN A 580 10.78 17.05 -14.20
N LEU A 581 11.73 16.51 -13.44
CA LEU A 581 12.67 15.49 -13.90
C LEU A 581 12.07 14.07 -13.89
N GLY A 582 10.84 13.88 -13.41
CA GLY A 582 10.21 12.56 -13.25
C GLY A 582 10.67 11.77 -12.03
N LEU A 583 11.41 12.40 -11.12
CA LEU A 583 11.85 11.80 -9.87
C LEU A 583 10.76 11.94 -8.80
N PHE A 584 9.59 11.33 -9.05
CA PHE A 584 8.37 11.58 -8.28
C PHE A 584 8.48 11.19 -6.80
N ASP A 585 9.15 10.08 -6.48
CA ASP A 585 9.35 9.67 -5.08
C ASP A 585 10.25 10.62 -4.30
N ASP A 586 11.34 11.08 -4.92
CA ASP A 586 12.24 12.08 -4.33
C ASP A 586 11.49 13.41 -4.13
N ALA A 587 10.71 13.84 -5.13
CA ALA A 587 9.87 15.03 -5.05
C ALA A 587 8.86 14.94 -3.90
N ARG A 588 8.15 13.81 -3.80
CA ARG A 588 7.16 13.55 -2.74
C ARG A 588 7.78 13.66 -1.35
N ILE A 589 9.00 13.17 -1.14
CA ILE A 589 9.70 13.26 0.15
C ILE A 589 9.91 14.73 0.56
N GLU A 590 10.33 15.58 -0.38
CA GLU A 590 10.50 17.02 -0.14
C GLU A 590 9.17 17.70 0.22
N PHE A 591 8.12 17.43 -0.58
CA PHE A 591 6.79 17.99 -0.34
C PHE A 591 6.17 17.52 0.97
N GLU A 592 6.29 16.24 1.31
CA GLU A 592 5.77 15.68 2.57
C GLU A 592 6.46 16.27 3.79
N SER A 593 7.78 16.48 3.73
CA SER A 593 8.50 17.15 4.82
C SER A 593 7.99 18.57 5.03
N LEU A 594 7.78 19.33 3.94
CA LEU A 594 7.22 20.68 4.03
C LEU A 594 5.78 20.65 4.57
N ARG A 595 4.95 19.72 4.09
CA ARG A 595 3.56 19.53 4.53
C ARG A 595 3.46 19.23 6.02
N GLN A 596 4.39 18.44 6.55
CA GLN A 596 4.45 18.13 7.98
C GLN A 596 4.89 19.34 8.81
N GLU A 597 5.81 20.17 8.31
CA GLU A 597 6.21 21.40 9.01
C GLU A 597 5.07 22.42 9.10
N VAL A 598 4.32 22.60 8.02
CA VAL A 598 3.20 23.56 7.97
C VAL A 598 1.87 22.98 8.47
N ALA A 599 1.89 21.79 9.07
CA ALA A 599 0.69 21.04 9.45
C ALA A 599 -0.27 21.77 10.39
N PHE A 600 0.22 22.78 11.13
CA PHE A 600 -0.56 23.60 12.06
C PHE A 600 -0.82 25.02 11.54
N ASP A 601 -0.46 25.30 10.29
CA ASP A 601 -0.71 26.56 9.60
C ASP A 601 -1.76 26.32 8.50
N ALA A 602 -2.99 26.76 8.75
CA ALA A 602 -4.11 26.55 7.83
C ALA A 602 -3.90 27.23 6.46
N ALA A 603 -3.30 28.42 6.43
CA ALA A 603 -3.08 29.16 5.19
C ALA A 603 -2.00 28.46 4.33
N ASN A 604 -0.88 28.06 4.94
CA ASN A 604 0.17 27.35 4.23
C ASN A 604 -0.21 25.91 3.86
N SER A 605 -0.98 25.22 4.70
CA SER A 605 -1.56 23.91 4.35
C SER A 605 -2.51 24.02 3.15
N TYR A 606 -3.35 25.06 3.10
CA TYR A 606 -4.25 25.31 1.97
C TYR A 606 -3.47 25.61 0.67
N ARG A 607 -2.48 26.50 0.72
CA ARG A 607 -1.61 26.82 -0.42
C ARG A 607 -0.91 25.57 -0.95
N LEU A 608 -0.34 24.76 -0.05
CA LEU A 608 0.37 23.55 -0.42
C LEU A 608 -0.57 22.47 -0.97
N ALA A 609 -1.79 22.34 -0.43
CA ALA A 609 -2.81 21.43 -0.95
C ALA A 609 -3.13 21.72 -2.41
N ASN A 610 -3.42 22.98 -2.74
CA ASN A 610 -3.68 23.42 -4.12
C ASN A 610 -2.47 23.15 -5.01
N TYR A 611 -1.28 23.60 -4.59
CA TYR A 611 -0.05 23.43 -5.36
C TYR A 611 0.25 21.97 -5.71
N MET A 612 0.10 21.05 -4.74
CA MET A 612 0.35 19.62 -4.96
C MET A 612 -0.74 18.98 -5.83
N ILE A 613 -2.00 19.39 -5.70
CA ILE A 613 -3.09 18.88 -6.55
C ILE A 613 -2.91 19.34 -8.00
N ASP A 614 -2.55 20.61 -8.22
CA ASP A 614 -2.27 21.17 -9.54
C ASP A 614 -1.08 20.46 -10.21
N LEU A 615 -0.07 20.05 -9.43
CA LEU A 615 1.06 19.26 -9.93
C LEU A 615 0.71 17.80 -10.29
N GLY A 616 -0.42 17.28 -9.80
CA GLY A 616 -0.76 15.84 -9.89
C GLY A 616 -0.28 14.99 -8.71
N LEU A 617 0.25 15.60 -7.64
CA LEU A 617 0.64 14.94 -6.40
C LEU A 617 -0.55 14.84 -5.42
N TYR A 618 -1.55 14.05 -5.81
CA TYR A 618 -2.87 14.05 -5.18
C TYR A 618 -2.88 13.58 -3.72
N ARG A 619 -2.18 12.49 -3.37
CA ARG A 619 -2.21 11.94 -1.99
C ARG A 619 -1.73 12.97 -0.94
N PRO A 620 -0.53 13.57 -1.06
CA PRO A 620 -0.12 14.69 -0.21
C PRO A 620 -1.10 15.87 -0.25
N GLY A 621 -1.60 16.22 -1.44
CA GLY A 621 -2.55 17.33 -1.65
C GLY A 621 -3.87 17.16 -0.87
N ILE A 622 -4.50 16.00 -1.02
CA ILE A 622 -5.69 15.58 -0.27
C ILE A 622 -5.42 15.64 1.24
N THR A 623 -4.25 15.17 1.67
CA THR A 623 -3.87 15.18 3.09
C THR A 623 -3.72 16.59 3.62
N ALA A 624 -3.11 17.50 2.86
CA ALA A 624 -3.00 18.92 3.20
C ALA A 624 -4.37 19.61 3.27
N ALA A 625 -5.29 19.30 2.36
CA ALA A 625 -6.67 19.77 2.45
C ALA A 625 -7.37 19.24 3.72
N ARG A 626 -7.17 17.96 4.08
CA ARG A 626 -7.69 17.40 5.34
C ARG A 626 -7.08 18.07 6.59
N GLN A 627 -5.80 18.45 6.56
CA GLN A 627 -5.17 19.17 7.68
C GLN A 627 -5.87 20.50 7.97
N VAL A 628 -6.23 21.26 6.94
CA VAL A 628 -7.01 22.51 7.10
C VAL A 628 -8.33 22.24 7.83
N LEU A 629 -9.05 21.20 7.44
CA LEU A 629 -10.33 20.84 8.07
C LEU A 629 -10.15 20.34 9.52
N ASN A 630 -9.06 19.61 9.79
CA ASN A 630 -8.72 19.19 11.16
C ASN A 630 -8.46 20.40 12.05
N LEU A 631 -7.74 21.41 11.56
CA LEU A 631 -7.47 22.66 12.29
C LEU A 631 -8.75 23.46 12.55
N ALA A 632 -9.77 23.32 11.70
CA ALA A 632 -11.10 23.89 11.91
C ALA A 632 -11.94 23.10 12.93
N GLY A 633 -11.42 22.00 13.49
CA GLY A 633 -12.11 21.16 14.47
C GLY A 633 -13.19 20.25 13.85
N LEU A 634 -13.10 19.96 12.55
CA LEU A 634 -14.09 19.14 11.85
C LEU A 634 -13.68 17.65 11.87
N ASP A 635 -14.54 16.82 12.46
CA ASP A 635 -14.48 15.36 12.34
C ASP A 635 -14.89 14.90 10.92
N ASP A 636 -14.90 13.58 10.66
CA ASP A 636 -15.15 13.06 9.31
C ASP A 636 -16.52 13.49 8.76
N ALA A 637 -17.59 13.40 9.56
CA ALA A 637 -18.91 13.88 9.17
C ALA A 637 -18.95 15.40 9.00
N GLY A 638 -18.36 16.15 9.94
CA GLY A 638 -18.30 17.61 9.91
C GLY A 638 -17.58 18.13 8.68
N THR A 639 -16.59 17.42 8.15
CA THR A 639 -15.90 17.85 6.93
C THR A 639 -16.80 17.99 5.72
N LEU A 640 -17.86 17.18 5.61
CA LEU A 640 -18.80 17.25 4.50
C LEU A 640 -19.63 18.54 4.51
N THR A 641 -19.62 19.28 5.64
CA THR A 641 -20.29 20.59 5.79
C THR A 641 -19.38 21.78 5.48
N ALA A 642 -18.08 21.56 5.26
CA ALA A 642 -17.15 22.59 4.81
C ALA A 642 -17.52 23.09 3.39
N PRO A 643 -16.97 24.23 2.92
CA PRO A 643 -17.16 24.67 1.54
C PRO A 643 -16.87 23.54 0.54
N ALA A 644 -17.75 23.38 -0.45
CA ALA A 644 -17.74 22.25 -1.40
C ALA A 644 -16.36 22.01 -2.03
N TYR A 645 -15.60 23.08 -2.25
CA TYR A 645 -14.23 23.02 -2.73
C TYR A 645 -13.35 21.99 -2.00
N PHE A 646 -13.39 21.95 -0.66
CA PHE A 646 -12.58 21.00 0.10
C PHE A 646 -13.02 19.55 -0.14
N ASN A 647 -14.31 19.31 -0.40
CA ASN A 647 -14.81 17.99 -0.77
C ASN A 647 -14.37 17.61 -2.19
N HIS A 648 -14.38 18.55 -3.14
CA HIS A 648 -13.85 18.31 -4.49
C HIS A 648 -12.33 18.14 -4.55
N LEU A 649 -11.56 18.76 -3.65
CA LEU A 649 -10.14 18.43 -3.49
C LEU A 649 -9.94 17.07 -2.83
N ARG A 650 -10.70 16.78 -1.76
CA ARG A 650 -10.52 15.52 -1.03
C ARG A 650 -11.04 14.33 -1.79
N PHE A 651 -12.10 14.45 -2.56
CA PHE A 651 -12.77 13.40 -3.32
C PHE A 651 -12.85 13.79 -4.80
N GLY A 652 -11.74 14.28 -5.35
CA GLY A 652 -11.66 14.74 -6.73
C GLY A 652 -11.87 13.63 -7.77
N VAL A 653 -12.18 14.07 -8.97
CA VAL A 653 -12.32 13.24 -10.18
C VAL A 653 -10.97 13.19 -10.91
N TYR A 654 -9.92 12.82 -10.18
CA TYR A 654 -8.56 12.75 -10.74
C TYR A 654 -8.44 11.63 -11.77
N PHE A 655 -7.63 11.85 -12.81
CA PHE A 655 -7.50 10.92 -13.95
C PHE A 655 -8.82 10.65 -14.69
N GLU A 656 -9.74 11.62 -14.75
CA GLU A 656 -11.04 11.49 -15.43
C GLU A 656 -10.89 10.95 -16.87
N GLU A 657 -9.89 11.44 -17.62
CA GLU A 657 -9.59 11.01 -19.00
C GLU A 657 -9.24 9.52 -19.12
N LEU A 658 -8.75 8.89 -18.04
CA LEU A 658 -8.45 7.46 -17.99
C LEU A 658 -9.63 6.66 -17.43
N ILE A 659 -10.33 7.23 -16.44
CA ILE A 659 -11.43 6.57 -15.72
C ILE A 659 -12.67 6.43 -16.60
N LEU A 660 -13.12 7.51 -17.26
CA LEU A 660 -14.37 7.47 -18.02
C LEU A 660 -14.34 6.48 -19.19
N PRO A 661 -13.28 6.42 -20.02
CA PRO A 661 -13.19 5.40 -21.06
C PRO A 661 -13.12 3.99 -20.45
N THR A 662 -12.33 3.79 -19.39
CA THR A 662 -12.21 2.47 -18.74
C THR A 662 -13.53 1.99 -18.14
N ALA A 663 -14.29 2.89 -17.50
CA ALA A 663 -15.62 2.65 -16.96
C ALA A 663 -16.58 2.18 -18.07
N SER A 664 -16.60 2.93 -19.18
CA SER A 664 -17.42 2.64 -20.36
C SER A 664 -17.05 1.30 -21.02
N GLU A 665 -15.76 1.05 -21.25
CA GLU A 665 -15.23 -0.19 -21.85
C GLU A 665 -15.61 -1.44 -21.04
N ASN A 666 -15.69 -1.32 -19.72
CA ASN A 666 -15.88 -2.45 -18.81
C ASN A 666 -17.26 -2.50 -18.14
N ASN A 667 -18.18 -1.60 -18.51
CA ASN A 667 -19.51 -1.49 -17.90
C ASN A 667 -19.48 -1.40 -16.36
N ILE A 668 -18.52 -0.65 -15.82
CA ILE A 668 -18.44 -0.32 -14.39
C ILE A 668 -18.81 1.14 -14.21
N HIS A 669 -19.55 1.47 -13.15
CA HIS A 669 -19.87 2.86 -12.85
C HIS A 669 -18.62 3.67 -12.47
N PRO A 670 -18.39 4.88 -13.03
CA PRO A 670 -17.19 5.68 -12.75
C PRO A 670 -16.95 5.95 -11.26
N LEU A 671 -18.02 6.21 -10.49
CA LEU A 671 -17.91 6.43 -9.04
C LEU A 671 -17.38 5.20 -8.29
N ILE A 672 -17.61 3.99 -8.78
CA ILE A 672 -17.01 2.77 -8.19
C ILE A 672 -15.51 2.76 -8.48
N LEU A 673 -15.09 3.01 -9.73
CA LEU A 673 -13.65 3.05 -10.07
C LEU A 673 -12.90 4.14 -9.31
N LEU A 674 -13.48 5.35 -9.18
CA LEU A 674 -12.94 6.41 -8.33
C LEU A 674 -12.78 5.95 -6.88
N SER A 675 -13.77 5.22 -6.36
CA SER A 675 -13.73 4.71 -4.98
C SER A 675 -12.64 3.67 -4.76
N VAL A 676 -12.48 2.75 -5.72
CA VAL A 676 -11.41 1.75 -5.70
C VAL A 676 -10.04 2.43 -5.81
N MET A 677 -9.82 3.28 -6.81
CA MET A 677 -8.55 4.01 -7.00
C MET A 677 -8.17 4.83 -5.77
N ARG A 678 -9.16 5.48 -5.16
CA ARG A 678 -8.97 6.21 -3.91
C ARG A 678 -8.51 5.28 -2.78
N GLN A 679 -9.20 4.16 -2.58
CA GLN A 679 -8.86 3.20 -1.52
C GLN A 679 -7.46 2.61 -1.73
N GLU A 680 -7.10 2.30 -2.98
CA GLU A 680 -5.86 1.61 -3.30
C GLU A 680 -4.63 2.51 -3.19
N SER A 681 -4.68 3.70 -3.79
CA SER A 681 -3.49 4.55 -3.92
C SER A 681 -3.69 5.97 -3.42
N LEU A 682 -4.92 6.38 -3.11
CA LEU A 682 -5.27 7.79 -2.93
C LEU A 682 -4.77 8.63 -4.14
N PHE A 683 -4.90 8.04 -5.33
CA PHE A 683 -4.48 8.58 -6.62
C PHE A 683 -2.96 8.76 -6.80
N GLU A 684 -2.14 8.01 -6.07
CA GLU A 684 -0.67 8.03 -6.21
C GLU A 684 -0.19 6.97 -7.22
N GLY A 685 0.14 7.41 -8.44
CA GLY A 685 0.45 6.52 -9.56
C GLY A 685 1.75 5.70 -9.44
N PHE A 686 2.68 6.15 -8.61
CA PHE A 686 3.97 5.48 -8.36
C PHE A 686 3.98 4.71 -7.03
N ALA A 687 2.82 4.48 -6.41
CA ALA A 687 2.72 3.78 -5.12
C ALA A 687 3.07 2.28 -5.23
N ARG A 688 3.82 1.77 -4.23
CA ARG A 688 4.14 0.34 -4.07
C ARG A 688 3.78 -0.13 -2.65
N SER A 689 3.00 -1.20 -2.53
CA SER A 689 2.72 -1.82 -1.23
C SER A 689 3.86 -2.73 -0.75
N SER A 690 3.85 -3.08 0.53
CA SER A 690 4.73 -4.11 1.09
C SER A 690 4.56 -5.48 0.41
N ALA A 691 3.35 -5.77 -0.08
CA ALA A 691 3.02 -6.97 -0.87
C ALA A 691 3.61 -6.95 -2.30
N GLY A 692 4.14 -5.81 -2.72
CA GLY A 692 4.60 -5.59 -4.09
C GLY A 692 3.48 -5.21 -5.07
N ALA A 693 2.28 -4.86 -4.60
CA ALA A 693 1.24 -4.29 -5.42
C ALA A 693 1.64 -2.88 -5.92
N ARG A 694 1.25 -2.52 -7.14
CA ARG A 694 1.81 -1.35 -7.85
C ARG A 694 0.73 -0.46 -8.47
N GLY A 695 0.99 0.85 -8.48
CA GLY A 695 0.23 1.82 -9.25
C GLY A 695 -1.09 2.27 -8.64
N LEU A 696 -1.88 2.99 -9.44
CA LEU A 696 -3.15 3.61 -9.03
C LEU A 696 -4.18 2.61 -8.48
N MET A 697 -4.20 1.41 -9.06
CA MET A 697 -5.14 0.34 -8.75
C MET A 697 -4.51 -0.78 -7.88
N GLN A 698 -3.27 -0.58 -7.38
CA GLN A 698 -2.50 -1.52 -6.57
C GLN A 698 -2.61 -2.97 -7.08
N ILE A 699 -2.21 -3.18 -8.33
CA ILE A 699 -2.27 -4.50 -8.95
C ILE A 699 -1.02 -5.28 -8.57
N ILE A 700 -1.17 -6.52 -8.10
CA ILE A 700 -0.02 -7.41 -7.89
C ILE A 700 0.53 -7.90 -9.25
N PRO A 701 1.86 -8.05 -9.40
CA PRO A 701 2.49 -8.43 -10.67
C PRO A 701 1.88 -9.64 -11.39
N SER A 702 1.59 -10.72 -10.66
CA SER A 702 1.00 -11.95 -11.23
C SER A 702 -0.40 -11.72 -11.82
N THR A 703 -1.22 -10.90 -11.16
CA THR A 703 -2.54 -10.50 -11.67
C THR A 703 -2.38 -9.59 -12.89
N GLY A 704 -1.48 -8.61 -12.83
CA GLY A 704 -1.17 -7.71 -13.94
C GLY A 704 -0.77 -8.47 -15.20
N ALA A 705 0.18 -9.41 -15.10
CA ALA A 705 0.60 -10.26 -16.20
C ALA A 705 -0.55 -11.10 -16.78
N SER A 706 -1.41 -11.64 -15.93
CA SER A 706 -2.56 -12.45 -16.36
C SER A 706 -3.58 -11.61 -17.14
N VAL A 707 -3.90 -10.41 -16.65
CA VAL A 707 -4.86 -9.50 -17.30
C VAL A 707 -4.27 -8.92 -18.59
N ALA A 708 -3.00 -8.51 -18.59
CA ALA A 708 -2.31 -7.99 -19.77
C ALA A 708 -2.25 -9.04 -20.89
N ALA A 709 -1.96 -10.31 -20.55
CA ALA A 709 -1.98 -11.40 -21.52
C ALA A 709 -3.38 -11.65 -22.12
N ARG A 710 -4.43 -11.57 -21.30
CA ARG A 710 -5.83 -11.68 -21.75
C ARG A 710 -6.23 -10.55 -22.69
N MET A 711 -5.79 -9.33 -22.37
CA MET A 711 -6.08 -8.13 -23.17
C MET A 711 -5.17 -7.97 -24.39
N ASN A 712 -4.06 -8.72 -24.45
CA ASN A 712 -2.97 -8.52 -25.41
C ASN A 712 -2.48 -7.05 -25.43
N TRP A 713 -2.43 -6.42 -24.25
CA TRP A 713 -2.05 -5.03 -24.09
C TRP A 713 -1.54 -4.75 -22.65
N PRO A 714 -0.53 -3.88 -22.47
CA PRO A 714 0.30 -3.28 -23.51
C PRO A 714 1.18 -4.33 -24.20
N LEU A 715 1.69 -3.98 -25.39
CA LEU A 715 2.66 -4.84 -26.07
C LEU A 715 3.97 -4.88 -25.25
N ASN A 716 4.57 -6.06 -25.14
CA ASN A 716 5.79 -6.31 -24.35
C ASN A 716 5.66 -5.92 -22.88
N TYR A 717 4.49 -6.15 -22.29
CA TYR A 717 4.20 -5.86 -20.88
C TYR A 717 5.30 -6.36 -19.93
N THR A 718 5.65 -5.49 -18.98
CA THR A 718 6.49 -5.79 -17.82
C THR A 718 5.77 -5.34 -16.54
N ASP A 719 6.18 -5.86 -15.38
CA ASP A 719 5.57 -5.47 -14.10
C ASP A 719 5.76 -3.98 -13.77
N GLU A 720 6.76 -3.31 -14.37
CA GLU A 720 6.98 -1.87 -14.22
C GLU A 720 5.91 -1.03 -14.92
N ASP A 721 5.25 -1.57 -15.96
CA ASP A 721 4.15 -0.90 -16.63
C ASP A 721 2.98 -0.60 -15.68
N LEU A 722 2.86 -1.33 -14.56
CA LEU A 722 1.83 -1.07 -13.55
C LEU A 722 1.98 0.30 -12.86
N TYR A 723 3.15 0.94 -12.91
CA TYR A 723 3.33 2.31 -12.42
C TYR A 723 2.84 3.37 -13.41
N ARG A 724 2.52 3.00 -14.66
CA ARG A 724 1.93 3.91 -15.64
C ARG A 724 0.43 4.05 -15.36
N PRO A 725 -0.09 5.24 -15.01
CA PRO A 725 -1.51 5.45 -14.74
C PRO A 725 -2.46 4.82 -15.77
N GLN A 726 -2.19 5.01 -17.06
CA GLN A 726 -2.99 4.46 -18.16
C GLN A 726 -3.10 2.93 -18.11
N VAL A 727 -1.99 2.24 -17.81
CA VAL A 727 -1.96 0.78 -17.73
C VAL A 727 -2.63 0.33 -16.43
N SER A 728 -2.32 0.96 -15.31
CA SER A 728 -2.88 0.61 -14.00
C SER A 728 -4.40 0.70 -13.99
N VAL A 729 -4.97 1.83 -14.46
CA VAL A 729 -6.42 2.05 -14.47
C VAL A 729 -7.10 1.04 -15.39
N ARG A 730 -6.56 0.83 -16.59
CA ARG A 730 -7.18 -0.04 -17.59
C ARG A 730 -7.15 -1.53 -17.18
N LEU A 731 -6.01 -2.04 -16.72
CA LEU A 731 -5.91 -3.42 -16.24
C LEU A 731 -6.74 -3.64 -14.97
N GLY A 732 -6.70 -2.68 -14.03
CA GLY A 732 -7.44 -2.77 -12.77
C GLY A 732 -8.95 -2.73 -13.00
N GLY A 733 -9.42 -1.82 -13.85
CA GLY A 733 -10.83 -1.72 -14.23
C GLY A 733 -11.32 -3.00 -14.92
N ASN A 734 -10.51 -3.56 -15.83
CA ASN A 734 -10.82 -4.84 -16.47
C ASN A 734 -10.86 -6.02 -15.48
N TYR A 735 -9.92 -6.05 -14.53
CA TYR A 735 -9.91 -7.10 -13.50
C TYR A 735 -11.15 -7.01 -12.60
N LEU A 736 -11.47 -5.82 -12.08
CA LEU A 736 -12.65 -5.59 -11.25
C LEU A 736 -13.94 -5.97 -11.99
N ALA A 737 -14.09 -5.59 -13.26
CA ALA A 737 -15.26 -5.96 -14.07
C ALA A 737 -15.39 -7.48 -14.19
N SER A 738 -14.28 -8.18 -14.44
CA SER A 738 -14.33 -9.64 -14.54
C SER A 738 -14.72 -10.31 -13.23
N GLN A 739 -14.36 -9.73 -12.07
CA GLN A 739 -14.83 -10.23 -10.78
C GLN A 739 -16.33 -9.94 -10.59
N ALA A 740 -16.78 -8.72 -10.91
CA ALA A 740 -18.19 -8.35 -10.83
C ALA A 740 -19.06 -9.24 -11.73
N GLU A 741 -18.64 -9.49 -12.97
CA GLU A 741 -19.33 -10.39 -13.90
C GLU A 741 -19.41 -11.83 -13.34
N PHE A 742 -18.30 -12.37 -12.84
CA PHE A 742 -18.25 -13.72 -12.29
C PHE A 742 -19.22 -13.91 -11.11
N PHE A 743 -19.36 -12.89 -10.25
CA PHE A 743 -20.26 -12.91 -9.09
C PHE A 743 -21.63 -12.26 -9.35
N GLY A 744 -22.08 -12.20 -10.62
CA GLY A 744 -23.44 -11.78 -10.97
C GLY A 744 -23.78 -10.32 -10.67
N GLY A 745 -22.76 -9.45 -10.59
CA GLY A 745 -22.87 -8.03 -10.29
C GLY A 745 -22.81 -7.69 -8.79
N ASP A 746 -22.59 -8.67 -7.90
CA ASP A 746 -22.46 -8.38 -6.46
C ASP A 746 -21.11 -7.74 -6.13
N MET A 747 -21.14 -6.43 -5.90
CA MET A 747 -19.94 -5.64 -5.64
C MET A 747 -19.26 -6.00 -4.30
N TYR A 748 -19.97 -6.52 -3.30
CA TYR A 748 -19.33 -6.98 -2.06
C TYR A 748 -18.38 -8.15 -2.36
N VAL A 749 -18.87 -9.12 -3.12
CA VAL A 749 -18.10 -10.32 -3.47
C VAL A 749 -17.01 -9.99 -4.49
N ALA A 750 -17.29 -9.10 -5.45
CA ALA A 750 -16.30 -8.64 -6.43
C ALA A 750 -15.11 -7.92 -5.76
N LEU A 751 -15.37 -7.01 -4.81
CA LEU A 751 -14.32 -6.33 -4.06
C LEU A 751 -13.55 -7.29 -3.15
N ALA A 752 -14.25 -8.27 -2.55
CA ALA A 752 -13.59 -9.33 -1.80
C ALA A 752 -12.68 -10.18 -2.67
N ALA A 753 -13.08 -10.46 -3.91
CA ALA A 753 -12.28 -11.21 -4.87
C ALA A 753 -11.08 -10.39 -5.39
N TYR A 754 -11.26 -9.08 -5.55
CA TYR A 754 -10.21 -8.15 -5.94
C TYR A 754 -9.08 -8.11 -4.91
N ASN A 755 -9.41 -7.94 -3.62
CA ASN A 755 -8.43 -7.81 -2.55
C ASN A 755 -8.01 -9.16 -1.92
N GLY A 756 -8.97 -10.04 -1.62
CA GLY A 756 -8.76 -11.31 -0.92
C GLY A 756 -8.66 -12.55 -1.81
N GLY A 757 -8.82 -12.38 -3.13
CA GLY A 757 -8.78 -13.46 -4.13
C GLY A 757 -10.14 -14.16 -4.34
N PRO A 758 -10.45 -14.57 -5.59
CA PRO A 758 -11.79 -15.07 -5.94
C PRO A 758 -12.20 -16.37 -5.25
N GLY A 759 -11.25 -17.27 -4.97
CA GLY A 759 -11.55 -18.53 -4.26
C GLY A 759 -11.99 -18.31 -2.80
N ASN A 760 -11.40 -17.32 -2.12
CA ASN A 760 -11.83 -16.95 -0.78
C ASN A 760 -13.19 -16.26 -0.80
N ALA A 761 -13.39 -15.34 -1.74
CA ALA A 761 -14.65 -14.63 -1.92
C ALA A 761 -15.83 -15.61 -2.18
N ASP A 762 -15.64 -16.60 -3.04
CA ASP A 762 -16.65 -17.63 -3.32
C ASP A 762 -16.99 -18.49 -2.09
N ALA A 763 -15.96 -18.89 -1.31
CA ALA A 763 -16.17 -19.64 -0.07
C ALA A 763 -16.95 -18.82 0.97
N TRP A 764 -16.65 -17.54 1.12
CA TRP A 764 -17.39 -16.65 2.03
C TRP A 764 -18.81 -16.37 1.53
N ASN A 765 -19.00 -16.20 0.22
CA ASN A 765 -20.31 -16.00 -0.38
C ASN A 765 -21.22 -17.22 -0.16
N THR A 766 -20.67 -18.42 -0.30
CA THR A 766 -21.37 -19.67 -0.01
C THR A 766 -21.84 -19.74 1.45
N LEU A 767 -20.99 -19.32 2.40
CA LEU A 767 -21.35 -19.30 3.81
C LEU A 767 -22.39 -18.21 4.16
N ALA A 768 -22.41 -17.11 3.41
CA ALA A 768 -23.35 -15.99 3.61
C ALA A 768 -24.74 -16.25 3.04
N GLY A 769 -24.88 -17.20 2.09
CA GLY A 769 -26.17 -17.57 1.51
C GLY A 769 -26.86 -16.43 0.76
N GLY A 770 -26.09 -15.48 0.22
CA GLY A 770 -26.60 -14.33 -0.54
C GLY A 770 -27.00 -13.11 0.31
N ASP A 771 -26.80 -13.13 1.62
CA ASP A 771 -26.95 -11.92 2.45
C ASP A 771 -25.64 -11.11 2.43
N GLN A 772 -25.66 -9.95 1.76
CA GLN A 772 -24.49 -9.06 1.62
C GLN A 772 -23.98 -8.53 2.97
N ASP A 773 -24.88 -8.30 3.92
CA ASP A 773 -24.50 -7.78 5.23
C ASP A 773 -23.82 -8.89 6.04
N LEU A 774 -24.36 -10.11 6.00
CA LEU A 774 -23.73 -11.28 6.59
C LEU A 774 -22.41 -11.65 5.91
N PHE A 775 -22.33 -11.49 4.59
CA PHE A 775 -21.11 -11.73 3.83
C PHE A 775 -19.95 -10.94 4.40
N LEU A 776 -20.14 -9.64 4.68
CA LEU A 776 -19.10 -8.79 5.25
C LEU A 776 -18.55 -9.35 6.57
N GLU A 777 -19.41 -9.88 7.43
CA GLU A 777 -19.00 -10.44 8.73
C GLU A 777 -18.32 -11.81 8.60
N ILE A 778 -18.69 -12.56 7.57
CA ILE A 778 -18.07 -13.84 7.24
C ILE A 778 -16.69 -13.69 6.61
N VAL A 779 -16.40 -12.55 5.94
CA VAL A 779 -15.06 -12.27 5.39
C VAL A 779 -14.02 -12.42 6.51
N ARG A 780 -13.14 -13.41 6.35
CA ARG A 780 -12.19 -13.84 7.41
C ARG A 780 -10.91 -13.03 7.43
N PHE A 781 -10.61 -12.28 6.36
CA PHE A 781 -9.47 -11.38 6.30
C PHE A 781 -9.90 -9.99 6.77
N ALA A 782 -9.29 -9.50 7.85
CA ALA A 782 -9.57 -8.17 8.36
C ALA A 782 -9.29 -7.09 7.31
N GLU A 783 -8.20 -7.23 6.55
CA GLU A 783 -7.87 -6.34 5.42
C GLU A 783 -9.00 -6.28 4.39
N THR A 784 -9.48 -7.44 3.92
CA THR A 784 -10.56 -7.49 2.92
C THR A 784 -11.89 -6.97 3.46
N ARG A 785 -12.20 -7.21 4.74
CA ARG A 785 -13.38 -6.62 5.38
C ARG A 785 -13.26 -5.10 5.43
N ASN A 786 -12.11 -4.57 5.86
CA ASN A 786 -11.82 -3.14 5.90
C ASN A 786 -11.89 -2.52 4.50
N TYR A 787 -11.40 -3.22 3.50
CA TYR A 787 -11.39 -2.79 2.11
C TYR A 787 -12.81 -2.57 1.56
N ILE A 788 -13.71 -3.53 1.75
CA ILE A 788 -15.10 -3.42 1.33
C ILE A 788 -15.79 -2.25 2.04
N ARG A 789 -15.58 -2.13 3.36
CA ARG A 789 -16.15 -1.03 4.17
C ARG A 789 -15.66 0.33 3.70
N GLY A 790 -14.35 0.51 3.57
CA GLY A 790 -13.75 1.75 3.13
C GLY A 790 -14.23 2.16 1.74
N ILE A 791 -14.32 1.21 0.80
CA ILE A 791 -14.84 1.51 -0.55
C ILE A 791 -16.32 1.89 -0.50
N TYR A 792 -17.12 1.26 0.36
CA TYR A 792 -18.53 1.64 0.54
C TYR A 792 -18.69 3.07 1.10
N GLU A 793 -17.90 3.41 2.11
CA GLU A 793 -17.88 4.73 2.73
C GLU A 793 -17.46 5.80 1.69
N ILE A 794 -16.36 5.55 0.98
CA ILE A 794 -15.87 6.39 -0.11
C ILE A 794 -16.92 6.52 -1.23
N TYR A 795 -17.50 5.41 -1.66
CA TYR A 795 -18.53 5.37 -2.70
C TYR A 795 -19.74 6.19 -2.32
N THR A 796 -20.17 6.11 -1.06
CA THR A 796 -21.32 6.88 -0.58
C THR A 796 -21.03 8.38 -0.62
N ILE A 797 -19.79 8.79 -0.32
CA ILE A 797 -19.37 10.19 -0.45
C ILE A 797 -19.36 10.62 -1.92
N TYR A 798 -18.75 9.85 -2.83
CA TYR A 798 -18.78 10.13 -4.27
C TYR A 798 -20.21 10.20 -4.81
N ARG A 799 -21.11 9.29 -4.39
CA ARG A 799 -22.53 9.30 -4.74
C ARG A 799 -23.23 10.56 -4.22
N ASN A 800 -22.92 11.02 -3.01
CA ASN A 800 -23.53 12.22 -2.44
C ASN A 800 -23.04 13.51 -3.11
N ILE A 801 -21.79 13.56 -3.55
CA ILE A 801 -21.20 14.74 -4.21
C ILE A 801 -21.62 14.81 -5.68
N TYR A 802 -21.56 13.68 -6.40
CA TYR A 802 -21.67 13.65 -7.86
C TYR A 802 -22.89 12.89 -8.39
N GLY A 803 -23.59 12.14 -7.54
CA GLY A 803 -24.78 11.38 -7.93
C GLY A 803 -26.01 12.29 -8.06
N MET A 804 -26.77 12.08 -9.13
CA MET A 804 -28.05 12.73 -9.37
C MET A 804 -29.18 11.70 -9.25
N ASP A 805 -29.51 11.36 -8.02
CA ASP A 805 -30.74 10.63 -7.72
C ASP A 805 -31.90 11.63 -7.79
N GLY A 806 -32.88 11.36 -8.65
CA GLY A 806 -34.00 12.29 -8.87
C GLY A 806 -34.81 12.50 -7.59
N GLY A 807 -34.57 13.62 -6.91
CA GLY A 807 -35.47 14.37 -6.01
C GLY A 807 -36.08 13.62 -4.83
#